data_AF-A0A835CW84-F1
#
_entry.id   AF-A0A835CW84-F1
#
_cell.length_a   1.000
_cell.length_b   1.000
_cell.length_c   1.000
_cell.angle_alpha   90.00
_cell.angle_beta   90.00
_cell.angle_gamma   90.00
#
_symmetry.space_group_name_H-M   'P 1'
#
loop_
_entity.id
_entity.type
_entity.pdbx_description
1 polymer ?
#
loop_
_entity_poly.entity_id
_entity_poly.type
_entity_poly.pdbx_seq_one_letter_code
_entity_poly.pdbx_strand_id
1 'polypeptide(L)'
;MVMPTEQNNILKFKNYKYQLRVPFVVYADLESILEKVTDTSNDLIKKKFQQKHIPSSIAYYTKCSYDEKLSTFKLERSKNCIEWFIKELQELAHNVDNILDDIKPMNLTFDEQLEFSASTKCHICTKKFTPDDIKVRDHCHVTGAYRGAAHVGCNLNYQESCTIAVVFHGLSNYDSHFLIKQLKKQFPGTIDLLALNKESYISFTKHVKGTRIRFRFIDSYKFMASSISTLANELEDKDKSISLSFCNNLEEFKLITKKGIFPYDYIDSWEKFNEKQLPSKLEFYSQLNEEHISEIDYNHACNVWEKFHIKNLGEYSDLYLRTDVLLLADIFENFRYFCLKTYELDPAHYFTLPGLSFNAMLKYTEIELELITDADKLLFIEGGIRGGLSQCSHRHVIANNKYMNEYNPNIEDSYLMYFDVNNLYGFAMASTLPVSDFQWEENFDINKLNSIEDNSEWGYILEVDLDYPVNLHNEHKDLPLAPERRIPPLSTSKCPKLLATLYNKEKYIIHYKNLKQYVSLGMKIRKLYRVLNFKQRAWLKPYIDLNTELRTKATSLFAKNLFKSLINICFGKMLESTRSQRIIKLVSRYGGRGGARALISKPNFHSALIIDDLVIIEMKRLSILFNKPIYGGFCILDISKTVIYDFYYNYIKKIFQDKVEFVYMDTDSAILHIFTPDIYEFIRKECDNFDTSDYPIDNRYNIPQKNKKVPGIMKDECNGKIMKEFIGLRSKAYSFLVENESCDNNVKLHKKAKGVKKSSMKTITFEDYKNCVENHAKISRKQNLIRSEKHQVYTITTEKIALSWDDDKRELIENKNYTLPWGYAQELRDI
;
A
#
# COMPACT_ATOMS: atom_id res chain seq x y z
N MET A 1 18.38 18.92 11.76
CA MET A 1 17.55 17.75 12.13
C MET A 1 17.13 17.93 13.58
N VAL A 2 15.94 17.46 13.98
CA VAL A 2 15.50 17.53 15.39
C VAL A 2 15.36 16.09 15.88
N MET A 3 16.11 15.74 16.92
CA MET A 3 16.05 14.43 17.55
C MET A 3 15.07 14.45 18.73
N PRO A 4 14.47 13.30 19.11
CA PRO A 4 13.74 13.18 20.36
C PRO A 4 14.65 13.52 21.55
N THR A 5 14.08 14.11 22.60
CA THR A 5 14.79 14.29 23.88
C THR A 5 14.82 12.99 24.66
N GLU A 6 15.76 12.82 25.59
CA GLU A 6 15.82 11.62 26.45
C GLU A 6 14.53 11.39 27.23
N GLN A 7 13.86 12.46 27.67
CA GLN A 7 12.56 12.36 28.35
C GLN A 7 11.41 11.91 27.43
N ASN A 8 11.58 12.02 26.11
CA ASN A 8 10.54 11.75 25.11
C ASN A 8 10.99 10.78 24.01
N ASN A 9 12.03 9.97 24.26
CA ASN A 9 12.56 9.02 23.30
C ASN A 9 11.78 7.70 23.27
N ILE A 10 10.84 7.46 24.19
CA ILE A 10 10.05 6.23 24.18
C ILE A 10 8.81 6.35 23.28
N LEU A 11 8.80 5.54 22.22
CA LEU A 11 7.64 5.29 21.38
C LEU A 11 6.79 4.15 21.94
N LYS A 12 5.53 4.45 22.22
CA LYS A 12 4.52 3.50 22.70
C LYS A 12 3.12 3.96 22.29
N PHE A 13 2.12 3.12 22.47
CA PHE A 13 0.73 3.50 22.24
C PHE A 13 0.31 4.61 23.23
N LYS A 14 -0.24 5.71 22.70
CA LYS A 14 -0.70 6.88 23.50
C LYS A 14 -2.11 7.34 23.14
N ASN A 15 -2.68 6.90 22.01
CA ASN A 15 -3.92 7.46 21.46
C ASN A 15 -5.16 6.71 21.98
N TYR A 16 -5.35 6.65 23.29
CA TYR A 16 -6.45 5.90 23.90
C TYR A 16 -7.84 6.35 23.42
N LYS A 17 -8.04 7.65 23.11
CA LYS A 17 -9.29 8.14 22.51
C LYS A 17 -9.68 7.49 21.18
N TYR A 18 -8.72 6.90 20.45
CA TYR A 18 -9.03 6.23 19.19
C TYR A 18 -9.75 4.90 19.38
N GLN A 19 -9.86 4.43 20.63
CA GLN A 19 -10.69 3.28 20.98
C GLN A 19 -12.18 3.63 21.03
N LEU A 20 -12.52 4.91 21.17
CA LEU A 20 -13.91 5.38 21.10
C LEU A 20 -14.39 5.37 19.65
N ARG A 21 -15.62 4.89 19.44
CA ARG A 21 -16.28 5.00 18.15
C ARG A 21 -16.59 6.47 17.88
N VAL A 22 -16.12 6.99 16.74
CA VAL A 22 -16.42 8.36 16.31
C VAL A 22 -17.94 8.53 16.19
N PRO A 23 -18.55 9.52 16.88
CA PRO A 23 -20.00 9.65 16.94
C PRO A 23 -20.67 9.90 15.58
N PHE A 24 -20.09 10.80 14.77
CA PHE A 24 -20.60 11.21 13.47
C PHE A 24 -19.56 10.98 12.36
N VAL A 25 -19.98 10.36 11.25
CA VAL A 25 -19.18 10.17 10.04
C VAL A 25 -20.01 10.53 8.82
N VAL A 26 -19.39 11.17 7.83
CA VAL A 26 -20.02 11.52 6.55
C VAL A 26 -19.42 10.64 5.46
N TYR A 27 -20.26 9.97 4.69
CA TYR A 27 -19.90 9.23 3.48
C TYR A 27 -20.36 10.05 2.29
N ALA A 28 -19.49 10.29 1.33
CA ALA A 28 -19.82 11.16 0.20
C ALA A 28 -19.15 10.68 -1.08
N ASP A 29 -19.78 11.03 -2.19
CA ASP A 29 -19.24 10.80 -3.53
C ASP A 29 -19.78 11.87 -4.49
N LEU A 30 -19.12 12.05 -5.63
CA LEU A 30 -19.52 13.03 -6.66
C LEU A 30 -19.45 12.43 -8.05
N GLU A 31 -20.29 12.97 -8.94
CA GLU A 31 -20.23 12.65 -10.36
C GLU A 31 -19.81 13.84 -11.19
N SER A 32 -19.34 13.56 -12.41
CA SER A 32 -18.88 14.58 -13.34
C SER A 32 -19.41 14.36 -14.75
N ILE A 33 -19.76 15.46 -15.41
CA ILE A 33 -19.88 15.53 -16.88
C ILE A 33 -18.49 15.49 -17.50
N LEU A 34 -18.32 14.73 -18.58
CA LEU A 34 -17.09 14.62 -19.34
C LEU A 34 -17.13 15.49 -20.61
N GLU A 35 -16.95 16.79 -20.45
CA GLU A 35 -17.01 17.76 -21.56
C GLU A 35 -15.84 17.54 -22.53
N LYS A 36 -16.13 17.35 -23.82
CA LYS A 36 -15.11 17.12 -24.85
C LYS A 36 -14.27 18.39 -25.07
N VAL A 37 -12.95 18.22 -25.12
CA VAL A 37 -12.01 19.31 -25.41
C VAL A 37 -11.74 19.36 -26.91
N THR A 38 -12.10 20.46 -27.56
CA THR A 38 -11.98 20.64 -29.02
C THR A 38 -10.59 21.05 -29.48
N ASP A 39 -9.74 21.61 -28.60
CA ASP A 39 -8.41 22.07 -28.98
C ASP A 39 -7.41 22.05 -27.82
N THR A 40 -6.21 21.52 -28.09
CA THR A 40 -4.90 21.67 -27.39
C THR A 40 -4.04 20.42 -27.59
N SER A 41 -3.59 20.15 -28.83
CA SER A 41 -2.32 19.44 -28.99
C SER A 41 -1.21 20.41 -28.58
N ASN A 42 -0.41 20.02 -27.59
CA ASN A 42 0.85 20.69 -27.36
C ASN A 42 1.91 19.80 -27.99
N ASP A 43 2.23 20.00 -29.28
CA ASP A 43 3.05 19.05 -30.08
C ASP A 43 4.45 18.79 -29.48
N LEU A 44 4.92 19.65 -28.57
CA LEU A 44 6.15 19.48 -27.80
C LEU A 44 6.06 18.37 -26.72
N ILE A 45 4.86 17.97 -26.32
CA ILE A 45 4.60 16.94 -25.30
C ILE A 45 3.62 15.96 -25.93
N LYS A 46 4.00 14.68 -26.13
CA LYS A 46 3.13 13.60 -26.65
C LYS A 46 1.91 13.30 -25.74
N LYS A 47 1.06 14.30 -25.51
CA LYS A 47 -0.06 14.37 -24.57
C LYS A 47 -1.20 15.10 -25.28
N LYS A 48 -2.32 14.41 -25.43
CA LYS A 48 -3.55 14.95 -26.02
C LYS A 48 -4.63 15.01 -24.93
N PHE A 49 -5.27 16.16 -24.75
CA PHE A 49 -6.44 16.29 -23.88
C PHE A 49 -7.68 15.81 -24.63
N GLN A 50 -8.53 15.02 -23.96
CA GLN A 50 -9.74 14.45 -24.56
C GLN A 50 -11.00 15.04 -23.92
N GLN A 51 -11.11 14.93 -22.60
CA GLN A 51 -12.28 15.37 -21.85
C GLN A 51 -11.86 16.15 -20.61
N LYS A 52 -12.65 17.17 -20.27
CA LYS A 52 -12.57 17.91 -19.02
C LYS A 52 -13.70 17.45 -18.10
N HIS A 53 -13.35 17.14 -16.86
CA HIS A 53 -14.30 16.64 -15.88
C HIS A 53 -14.90 17.82 -15.12
N ILE A 54 -16.23 17.94 -15.16
CA ILE A 54 -16.97 19.02 -14.50
C ILE A 54 -17.95 18.40 -13.51
N PRO A 55 -17.86 18.70 -12.20
CA PRO A 55 -18.80 18.19 -11.21
C PRO A 55 -20.25 18.49 -11.60
N SER A 56 -21.09 17.46 -11.61
CA SER A 56 -22.50 17.53 -11.99
C SER A 56 -23.43 17.28 -10.81
N SER A 57 -23.05 16.38 -9.90
CA SER A 57 -23.81 16.07 -8.69
C SER A 57 -22.88 15.65 -7.56
N ILE A 58 -23.39 15.78 -6.34
CA ILE A 58 -22.74 15.28 -5.12
C ILE A 58 -23.81 14.75 -4.18
N ALA A 59 -23.51 13.66 -3.50
CA ALA A 59 -24.38 13.09 -2.49
C ALA A 59 -23.57 12.76 -1.24
N TYR A 60 -24.25 12.77 -0.10
CA TYR A 60 -23.65 12.32 1.14
C TYR A 60 -24.68 11.69 2.09
N TYR A 61 -24.19 10.76 2.89
CA TYR A 61 -24.90 10.15 4.00
C TYR A 61 -24.13 10.44 5.30
N THR A 62 -24.79 11.11 6.24
CA THR A 62 -24.28 11.28 7.59
C THR A 62 -24.78 10.14 8.46
N LYS A 63 -23.86 9.40 9.09
CA LYS A 63 -24.17 8.34 10.04
C LYS A 63 -23.91 8.82 11.47
N CYS A 64 -24.92 8.72 12.32
CA CYS A 64 -24.77 8.81 13.77
C CYS A 64 -24.67 7.41 14.38
N SER A 65 -23.71 7.18 15.27
CA SER A 65 -23.44 5.86 15.83
C SER A 65 -24.30 5.47 17.03
N TYR A 66 -25.06 6.41 17.60
CA TYR A 66 -25.85 6.19 18.83
C TYR A 66 -27.33 6.57 18.70
N ASP A 67 -27.72 7.34 17.67
CA ASP A 67 -29.13 7.67 17.38
C ASP A 67 -29.36 7.73 15.87
N GLU A 68 -30.08 6.75 15.33
CA GLU A 68 -30.37 6.65 13.90
C GLU A 68 -31.19 7.83 13.36
N LYS A 69 -31.97 8.51 14.21
CA LYS A 69 -32.77 9.66 13.78
C LYS A 69 -31.92 10.86 13.37
N LEU A 70 -30.67 10.88 13.79
CA LEU A 70 -29.68 11.90 13.42
C LEU A 70 -28.93 11.54 12.13
N SER A 71 -29.13 10.34 11.59
CA SER A 71 -28.56 9.94 10.30
C SER A 71 -29.40 10.52 9.14
N THR A 72 -28.75 11.09 8.14
CA THR A 72 -29.45 11.75 7.01
C THR A 72 -28.72 11.57 5.69
N PHE A 73 -29.46 11.28 4.62
CA PHE A 73 -28.98 11.29 3.24
C PHE A 73 -29.43 12.58 2.52
N LYS A 74 -28.53 13.21 1.75
CA LYS A 74 -28.88 14.31 0.85
C LYS A 74 -28.11 14.19 -0.47
N LEU A 75 -28.71 14.68 -1.56
CA LEU A 75 -28.14 14.68 -2.91
C LEU A 75 -28.51 15.98 -3.62
N GLU A 76 -27.58 16.54 -4.37
CA GLU A 76 -27.78 17.74 -5.19
C GLU A 76 -27.13 17.55 -6.57
N ARG A 77 -27.93 17.70 -7.64
CA ARG A 77 -27.46 17.76 -9.04
C ARG A 77 -27.59 19.17 -9.58
N SER A 78 -26.49 19.91 -9.59
CA SER A 78 -26.44 21.28 -10.12
C SER A 78 -25.01 21.73 -10.42
N LYS A 79 -24.85 22.81 -11.20
CA LYS A 79 -23.54 23.42 -11.47
C LYS A 79 -22.81 23.89 -10.21
N ASN A 80 -23.55 24.10 -9.12
CA ASN A 80 -23.05 24.58 -7.83
C ASN A 80 -23.08 23.48 -6.75
N CYS A 81 -23.18 22.20 -7.13
CA CYS A 81 -23.31 21.08 -6.19
C CYS A 81 -22.20 21.05 -5.13
N ILE A 82 -20.96 21.36 -5.51
CA ILE A 82 -19.83 21.44 -4.58
C ILE A 82 -20.03 22.58 -3.57
N GLU A 83 -20.50 23.75 -4.01
CA GLU A 83 -20.75 24.88 -3.10
C GLU A 83 -21.87 24.58 -2.11
N TRP A 84 -22.93 23.93 -2.59
CA TRP A 84 -24.02 23.41 -1.76
C TRP A 84 -23.47 22.45 -0.69
N PHE A 85 -22.69 21.44 -1.09
CA PHE A 85 -22.13 20.47 -0.15
C PHE A 85 -21.26 21.12 0.94
N ILE A 86 -20.43 22.11 0.57
CA ILE A 86 -19.60 22.81 1.56
C ILE A 86 -20.45 23.62 2.56
N LYS A 87 -21.59 24.18 2.14
CA LYS A 87 -22.54 24.85 3.04
C LYS A 87 -23.24 23.85 3.97
N GLU A 88 -23.67 22.70 3.44
CA GLU A 88 -24.25 21.61 4.23
C GLU A 88 -23.29 21.12 5.33
N LEU A 89 -22.00 20.98 5.01
CA LEU A 89 -20.98 20.66 6.03
C LEU A 89 -20.88 21.76 7.09
N GLN A 90 -20.97 23.04 6.72
CA GLN A 90 -20.94 24.13 7.69
C GLN A 90 -22.14 24.06 8.65
N GLU A 91 -23.35 23.81 8.14
CA GLU A 91 -24.55 23.66 8.97
C GLU A 91 -24.45 22.43 9.88
N LEU A 92 -24.01 21.29 9.32
CA LEU A 92 -23.76 20.07 10.08
C LEU A 92 -22.79 20.30 11.24
N ALA A 93 -21.74 21.11 11.04
CA ALA A 93 -20.79 21.42 12.11
C ALA A 93 -21.41 22.16 13.28
N HIS A 94 -22.33 23.11 13.05
CA HIS A 94 -23.00 23.83 14.14
C HIS A 94 -23.98 22.91 14.87
N ASN A 95 -24.73 22.10 14.13
CA ASN A 95 -25.67 21.14 14.71
C ASN A 95 -24.94 20.11 15.59
N VAL A 96 -23.86 19.51 15.07
CA VAL A 96 -23.07 18.53 15.83
C VAL A 96 -22.35 19.17 17.01
N ASP A 97 -21.83 20.40 16.89
CA ASP A 97 -21.16 21.06 18.01
C ASP A 97 -22.12 21.29 19.18
N ASN A 98 -23.37 21.71 18.89
CA ASN A 98 -24.42 21.88 19.91
C ASN A 98 -24.75 20.54 20.58
N ILE A 99 -24.86 19.46 19.81
CA ILE A 99 -25.12 18.10 20.34
C ILE A 99 -23.97 17.65 21.26
N LEU A 100 -22.72 17.90 20.86
CA LEU A 100 -21.55 17.52 21.66
C LEU A 100 -21.31 18.45 22.87
N ASP A 101 -21.92 19.64 22.91
CA ASP A 101 -21.83 20.56 24.05
C ASP A 101 -22.80 20.20 25.17
N ASP A 102 -23.93 19.57 24.83
CA ASP A 102 -24.92 19.06 25.77
C ASP A 102 -24.46 17.74 26.41
N ILE A 103 -23.52 17.84 27.36
CA ILE A 103 -22.98 16.70 28.12
C ILE A 103 -24.08 16.10 28.99
N LYS A 104 -24.45 14.85 28.70
CA LYS A 104 -25.46 14.11 29.48
C LYS A 104 -24.92 13.70 30.85
N PRO A 105 -25.70 13.90 31.93
CA PRO A 105 -25.25 13.55 33.28
C PRO A 105 -25.12 12.04 33.43
N MET A 106 -24.08 11.62 34.17
CA MET A 106 -23.86 10.23 34.52
C MET A 106 -24.75 9.82 35.69
N ASN A 107 -25.63 8.84 35.46
CA ASN A 107 -26.50 8.27 36.48
C ASN A 107 -26.10 6.81 36.73
N LEU A 108 -25.38 6.56 37.83
CA LEU A 108 -24.89 5.22 38.17
C LEU A 108 -25.98 4.36 38.80
N THR A 109 -26.09 3.14 38.30
CA THR A 109 -26.80 2.05 38.98
C THR A 109 -26.03 1.57 40.21
N PHE A 110 -26.70 0.81 41.09
CA PHE A 110 -26.07 0.23 42.29
C PHE A 110 -24.91 -0.71 41.92
N ASP A 111 -25.08 -1.52 40.88
CA ASP A 111 -24.05 -2.46 40.42
C ASP A 111 -22.81 -1.74 39.88
N GLU A 112 -22.98 -0.63 39.14
CA GLU A 112 -21.87 0.18 38.65
C GLU A 112 -21.10 0.89 39.78
N GLN A 113 -21.79 1.26 40.87
CA GLN A 113 -21.13 1.81 42.06
C GLN A 113 -20.28 0.75 42.77
N LEU A 114 -20.77 -0.48 42.86
CA LEU A 114 -20.01 -1.62 43.38
C LEU A 114 -18.81 -1.92 42.49
N GLU A 115 -19.00 -1.97 41.16
CA GLU A 115 -17.93 -2.19 40.18
C GLU A 115 -16.84 -1.12 40.30
N PHE A 116 -17.22 0.17 40.35
CA PHE A 116 -16.29 1.27 40.55
C PHE A 116 -15.45 1.09 41.82
N SER A 117 -16.11 0.72 42.93
CA SER A 117 -15.46 0.55 44.24
C SER A 117 -14.48 -0.63 44.23
N ALA A 118 -14.90 -1.77 43.68
CA ALA A 118 -14.11 -3.00 43.58
C ALA A 118 -12.99 -2.95 42.52
N SER A 119 -13.09 -2.04 41.54
CA SER A 119 -12.13 -1.97 40.44
C SER A 119 -10.72 -1.62 40.92
N THR A 120 -9.76 -2.49 40.55
CA THR A 120 -8.33 -2.38 40.83
C THR A 120 -7.50 -1.95 39.63
N LYS A 121 -8.12 -1.82 38.45
CA LYS A 121 -7.46 -1.46 37.18
C LYS A 121 -8.25 -0.38 36.46
N CYS A 122 -7.54 0.52 35.79
CA CYS A 122 -8.15 1.49 34.89
C CYS A 122 -8.68 0.77 33.64
N HIS A 123 -9.95 0.98 33.29
CA HIS A 123 -10.54 0.34 32.10
C HIS A 123 -9.97 0.88 30.77
N ILE A 124 -9.40 2.09 30.74
CA ILE A 124 -8.86 2.74 29.52
C ILE A 124 -7.46 2.23 29.17
N CYS A 125 -6.56 2.22 30.16
CA CYS A 125 -5.15 1.86 29.96
C CYS A 125 -4.77 0.49 30.53
N THR A 126 -5.73 -0.22 31.13
CA THR A 126 -5.64 -1.56 31.72
C THR A 126 -4.63 -1.73 32.87
N LYS A 127 -3.90 -0.67 33.23
CA LYS A 127 -2.94 -0.66 34.35
C LYS A 127 -3.65 -0.64 35.70
N LYS A 128 -3.00 -1.25 36.70
CA LYS A 128 -3.45 -1.23 38.09
C LYS A 128 -3.36 0.19 38.66
N PHE A 129 -4.31 0.54 39.52
CA PHE A 129 -4.22 1.75 40.34
C PHE A 129 -3.14 1.58 41.41
N THR A 130 -2.27 2.57 41.55
CA THR A 130 -1.35 2.71 42.68
C THR A 130 -2.01 3.49 43.81
N PRO A 131 -1.50 3.45 45.06
CA PRO A 131 -2.05 4.22 46.17
C PRO A 131 -2.07 5.73 45.94
N ASP A 132 -1.18 6.24 45.09
CA ASP A 132 -1.08 7.66 44.73
C ASP A 132 -2.05 8.06 43.60
N ASP A 133 -2.69 7.09 42.94
CA ASP A 133 -3.62 7.36 41.84
C ASP A 133 -4.99 7.79 42.34
N ILE A 134 -5.49 8.91 41.82
CA ILE A 134 -6.87 9.32 42.01
C ILE A 134 -7.77 8.54 41.03
N LYS A 135 -8.61 7.66 41.58
CA LYS A 135 -9.60 6.87 40.83
C LYS A 135 -10.82 7.73 40.49
N VAL A 136 -11.09 7.95 39.21
CA VAL A 136 -12.24 8.71 38.70
C VAL A 136 -13.20 7.84 37.89
N ARG A 137 -14.42 8.34 37.68
CA ARG A 137 -15.49 7.67 36.92
C ARG A 137 -15.54 8.22 35.51
N ASP A 138 -15.30 7.37 34.52
CA ASP A 138 -15.47 7.73 33.11
C ASP A 138 -16.90 7.44 32.66
N HIS A 139 -17.42 8.29 31.78
CA HIS A 139 -18.74 8.12 31.18
C HIS A 139 -18.77 8.67 29.77
N CYS A 140 -19.72 8.17 28.99
CA CYS A 140 -20.03 8.70 27.68
C CYS A 140 -20.71 10.06 27.81
N HIS A 141 -20.10 11.14 27.32
CA HIS A 141 -20.71 12.48 27.38
C HIS A 141 -21.99 12.61 26.54
N VAL A 142 -22.18 11.73 25.57
CA VAL A 142 -23.34 11.77 24.66
C VAL A 142 -24.53 10.97 25.19
N THR A 143 -24.28 9.84 25.87
CA THR A 143 -25.35 8.96 26.38
C THR A 143 -25.50 8.99 27.91
N GLY A 144 -24.53 9.54 28.64
CA GLY A 144 -24.46 9.51 30.10
C GLY A 144 -24.02 8.16 30.68
N ALA A 145 -23.83 7.14 29.84
CA ALA A 145 -23.53 5.77 30.28
C ALA A 145 -22.14 5.69 30.93
N TYR A 146 -22.07 5.07 32.13
CA TYR A 146 -20.81 4.80 32.81
C TYR A 146 -19.99 3.75 32.03
N ARG A 147 -18.68 3.96 31.96
CA ARG A 147 -17.75 3.10 31.20
C ARG A 147 -16.78 2.33 32.08
N GLY A 148 -16.47 2.87 33.26
CA GLY A 148 -15.56 2.22 34.19
C GLY A 148 -14.72 3.20 35.02
N ALA A 149 -13.96 2.63 35.95
CA ALA A 149 -12.97 3.37 36.72
C ALA A 149 -11.76 3.73 35.85
N ALA A 150 -11.23 4.94 36.00
CA ALA A 150 -10.10 5.44 35.22
C ALA A 150 -9.10 6.25 36.05
N HIS A 151 -7.86 6.32 35.57
CA HIS A 151 -6.91 7.34 36.02
C HIS A 151 -7.36 8.71 35.54
N VAL A 152 -7.14 9.78 36.32
CA VAL A 152 -7.44 11.17 35.93
C VAL A 152 -6.87 11.50 34.55
N GLY A 153 -5.59 11.21 34.33
CA GLY A 153 -4.92 11.50 33.05
C GLY A 153 -5.46 10.67 31.88
N CYS A 154 -5.92 9.43 32.12
CA CYS A 154 -6.57 8.62 31.09
C CYS A 154 -7.93 9.20 30.74
N ASN A 155 -8.74 9.51 31.74
CA ASN A 155 -10.07 10.10 31.59
C ASN A 155 -10.03 11.41 30.79
N LEU A 156 -9.12 12.32 31.14
CA LEU A 156 -8.94 13.59 30.41
C LEU A 156 -8.54 13.40 28.95
N ASN A 157 -7.83 12.32 28.62
CA ASN A 157 -7.43 12.02 27.26
C ASN A 157 -8.49 11.21 26.47
N TYR A 158 -9.48 10.63 27.14
CA TYR A 158 -10.46 9.70 26.58
C TYR A 158 -11.79 10.41 26.29
N GLN A 159 -11.74 11.40 25.40
CA GLN A 159 -12.86 12.27 25.08
C GLN A 159 -13.43 11.99 23.69
N GLU A 160 -14.70 12.33 23.52
CA GLU A 160 -15.38 12.24 22.22
C GLU A 160 -14.72 13.12 21.17
N SER A 161 -14.67 12.59 19.95
CA SER A 161 -14.01 13.28 18.84
C SER A 161 -14.88 14.41 18.30
N CYS A 162 -14.38 15.64 18.37
CA CYS A 162 -14.90 16.76 17.57
C CYS A 162 -14.40 16.73 16.11
N THR A 163 -13.77 15.64 15.66
CA THR A 163 -13.37 15.43 14.26
C THR A 163 -14.38 14.52 13.59
N ILE A 164 -15.06 15.04 12.57
CA ILE A 164 -15.96 14.28 11.70
C ILE A 164 -15.14 13.83 10.49
N ALA A 165 -15.07 12.52 10.27
CA ALA A 165 -14.47 11.97 9.05
C ALA A 165 -15.44 12.15 7.88
N VAL A 166 -14.96 12.72 6.78
CA VAL A 166 -15.67 12.80 5.50
C VAL A 166 -14.99 11.81 4.56
N VAL A 167 -15.65 10.69 4.30
CA VAL A 167 -15.11 9.52 3.63
C VAL A 167 -15.56 9.51 2.17
N PHE A 168 -14.57 9.57 1.28
CA PHE A 168 -14.72 9.37 -0.16
C PHE A 168 -13.95 8.12 -0.58
N HIS A 169 -14.28 7.52 -1.72
CA HIS A 169 -13.54 6.36 -2.26
C HIS A 169 -12.68 6.77 -3.46
N GLY A 170 -11.39 7.05 -3.25
CA GLY A 170 -10.50 7.55 -4.30
C GLY A 170 -10.21 9.06 -4.27
N LEU A 171 -10.60 9.75 -3.19
CA LEU A 171 -10.45 11.19 -2.94
C LEU A 171 -9.15 11.82 -3.46
N SER A 172 -8.01 11.18 -3.14
CA SER A 172 -6.67 11.80 -3.17
C SER A 172 -6.25 12.30 -4.56
N ASN A 173 -6.82 11.71 -5.63
CA ASN A 173 -6.39 11.92 -7.01
C ASN A 173 -7.50 12.46 -7.92
N TYR A 174 -8.73 12.60 -7.41
CA TYR A 174 -9.88 13.02 -8.20
C TYR A 174 -10.70 14.07 -7.44
N ASP A 175 -11.51 13.67 -6.47
CA ASP A 175 -12.51 14.54 -5.80
C ASP A 175 -11.88 15.73 -5.07
N SER A 176 -10.69 15.53 -4.50
CA SER A 176 -9.97 16.57 -3.76
C SER A 176 -9.72 17.83 -4.60
N HIS A 177 -9.56 17.67 -5.93
CA HIS A 177 -9.34 18.79 -6.85
C HIS A 177 -10.55 19.71 -6.96
N PHE A 178 -11.77 19.16 -6.87
CA PHE A 178 -13.01 19.92 -6.91
C PHE A 178 -13.32 20.58 -5.57
N LEU A 179 -13.02 19.90 -4.45
CA LEU A 179 -13.39 20.33 -3.10
C LEU A 179 -12.51 21.46 -2.54
N ILE A 180 -11.18 21.38 -2.72
CA ILE A 180 -10.23 22.23 -1.98
C ILE A 180 -10.41 23.72 -2.28
N LYS A 181 -10.71 24.05 -3.54
CA LYS A 181 -10.96 25.43 -3.95
C LYS A 181 -12.17 26.00 -3.21
N GLN A 182 -13.28 25.26 -3.17
CA GLN A 182 -14.52 25.72 -2.56
C GLN A 182 -14.45 25.75 -1.02
N LEU A 183 -13.79 24.77 -0.40
CA LEU A 183 -13.54 24.75 1.04
C LEU A 183 -12.78 25.98 1.55
N LYS A 184 -11.92 26.58 0.73
CA LYS A 184 -11.20 27.79 1.11
C LYS A 184 -12.05 29.05 0.99
N LYS A 185 -13.00 29.08 0.04
CA LYS A 185 -13.81 30.27 -0.29
C LYS A 185 -15.06 30.42 0.57
N GLN A 186 -15.82 29.34 0.76
CA GLN A 186 -17.22 29.45 1.23
C GLN A 186 -17.37 29.90 2.69
N PHE A 187 -16.53 29.41 3.60
CA PHE A 187 -16.61 29.82 5.01
C PHE A 187 -15.25 29.94 5.71
N PRO A 188 -15.13 30.85 6.71
CA PRO A 188 -13.87 31.11 7.39
C PRO A 188 -13.39 29.89 8.18
N GLY A 189 -12.08 29.68 8.18
CA GLY A 189 -11.46 28.53 8.84
C GLY A 189 -10.10 28.20 8.25
N THR A 190 -9.24 27.57 9.05
CA THR A 190 -7.95 27.05 8.59
C THR A 190 -8.14 25.72 7.89
N ILE A 191 -7.25 25.43 6.93
CA ILE A 191 -7.17 24.14 6.25
C ILE A 191 -5.78 23.60 6.50
N ASP A 192 -5.71 22.43 7.13
CA ASP A 192 -4.48 21.67 7.28
C ASP A 192 -4.39 20.66 6.13
N LEU A 193 -3.27 20.67 5.42
CA LEU A 193 -3.03 19.78 4.28
C LEU A 193 -1.97 18.75 4.63
N LEU A 194 -2.31 17.47 4.45
CA LEU A 194 -1.34 16.38 4.38
C LEU A 194 -1.05 16.08 2.90
N ALA A 195 -0.13 16.85 2.33
CA ALA A 195 0.14 16.84 0.90
C ALA A 195 1.38 16.01 0.52
N LEU A 196 1.31 15.34 -0.64
CA LEU A 196 2.48 14.79 -1.31
C LEU A 196 3.17 15.84 -2.18
N ASN A 197 2.37 16.61 -2.92
CA ASN A 197 2.81 17.70 -3.78
C ASN A 197 1.66 18.70 -3.96
N LYS A 198 1.86 19.75 -4.79
CA LYS A 198 0.88 20.82 -5.01
C LYS A 198 -0.45 20.36 -5.64
N GLU A 199 -0.52 19.16 -6.21
CA GLU A 199 -1.72 18.60 -6.85
C GLU A 199 -2.32 17.45 -6.04
N SER A 200 -1.51 16.60 -5.41
CA SER A 200 -1.99 15.38 -4.73
C SER A 200 -1.92 15.49 -3.20
N TYR A 201 -3.07 15.25 -2.56
CA TYR A 201 -3.26 15.31 -1.11
C TYR A 201 -3.69 13.96 -0.56
N ILE A 202 -3.00 13.48 0.49
CA ILE A 202 -3.41 12.26 1.21
C ILE A 202 -4.71 12.51 1.98
N SER A 203 -4.79 13.68 2.61
CA SER A 203 -5.94 14.13 3.40
C SER A 203 -5.84 15.63 3.61
N PHE A 204 -6.98 16.26 3.89
CA PHE A 204 -7.05 17.64 4.34
C PHE A 204 -8.10 17.77 5.44
N THR A 205 -7.85 18.67 6.39
CA THR A 205 -8.74 18.94 7.52
C THR A 205 -9.17 20.39 7.49
N LYS A 206 -10.48 20.63 7.41
CA LYS A 206 -11.09 21.97 7.50
C LYS A 206 -11.56 22.19 8.94
N HIS A 207 -11.05 23.24 9.57
CA HIS A 207 -11.55 23.73 10.85
C HIS A 207 -12.67 24.72 10.60
N VAL A 208 -13.79 24.56 11.30
CA VAL A 208 -14.95 25.45 11.17
C VAL A 208 -14.82 26.55 12.22
N LYS A 209 -14.80 27.82 11.80
CA LYS A 209 -14.67 28.94 12.74
C LYS A 209 -15.95 29.06 13.56
N GLY A 210 -15.81 29.17 14.89
CA GLY A 210 -16.96 29.35 15.80
C GLY A 210 -17.49 28.05 16.38
N THR A 211 -16.94 26.90 15.99
CA THR A 211 -17.28 25.58 16.56
C THR A 211 -16.03 24.81 16.95
N ARG A 212 -16.18 23.73 17.73
CA ARG A 212 -15.07 22.78 18.01
C ARG A 212 -14.86 21.78 16.87
N ILE A 213 -15.79 21.74 15.92
CA ILE A 213 -15.85 20.73 14.86
C ILE A 213 -14.80 20.98 13.78
N ARG A 214 -14.17 19.90 13.35
CA ARG A 214 -13.30 19.87 12.18
C ARG A 214 -13.66 18.70 11.28
N PHE A 215 -13.72 18.95 9.97
CA PHE A 215 -13.95 17.93 8.97
C PHE A 215 -12.63 17.41 8.44
N ARG A 216 -12.38 16.12 8.59
CA ARG A 216 -11.21 15.44 8.03
C ARG A 216 -11.63 14.61 6.83
N PHE A 217 -11.18 15.02 5.66
CA PHE A 217 -11.45 14.29 4.43
C PHE A 217 -10.48 13.11 4.32
N ILE A 218 -11.00 11.90 4.28
CA ILE A 218 -10.22 10.66 4.20
C ILE A 218 -10.64 9.83 3.00
N ASP A 219 -9.70 9.05 2.52
CA ASP A 219 -9.84 8.22 1.33
C ASP A 219 -9.98 6.76 1.77
N SER A 220 -11.20 6.20 1.68
CA SER A 220 -11.46 4.80 2.05
C SER A 220 -10.63 3.80 1.25
N TYR A 221 -10.19 4.15 0.04
CA TYR A 221 -9.29 3.31 -0.76
C TYR A 221 -7.90 3.17 -0.13
N LYS A 222 -7.47 4.13 0.71
CA LYS A 222 -6.24 4.03 1.52
C LYS A 222 -6.41 3.13 2.75
N PHE A 223 -7.63 2.68 3.02
CA PHE A 223 -7.96 1.66 4.01
C PHE A 223 -8.21 0.30 3.35
N MET A 224 -8.96 0.31 2.25
CA MET A 224 -9.48 -0.87 1.57
C MET A 224 -9.20 -0.71 0.07
N ALA A 225 -8.01 -1.15 -0.37
CA ALA A 225 -7.52 -0.94 -1.74
C ALA A 225 -8.19 -1.87 -2.77
N SER A 226 -9.51 -1.76 -2.91
CA SER A 226 -10.38 -2.51 -3.83
C SER A 226 -11.58 -1.63 -4.19
N SER A 227 -12.23 -1.86 -5.32
CA SER A 227 -13.39 -1.04 -5.71
C SER A 227 -14.59 -1.28 -4.79
N ILE A 228 -15.47 -0.28 -4.67
CA ILE A 228 -16.75 -0.38 -3.96
C ILE A 228 -17.51 -1.64 -4.39
N SER A 229 -17.60 -1.90 -5.70
CA SER A 229 -18.27 -3.09 -6.23
C SER A 229 -17.69 -4.42 -5.74
N THR A 230 -16.36 -4.54 -5.64
CA THR A 230 -15.73 -5.75 -5.11
C THR A 230 -16.02 -5.91 -3.63
N LEU A 231 -15.91 -4.83 -2.86
CA LEU A 231 -16.15 -4.82 -1.42
C LEU A 231 -17.62 -5.08 -1.08
N ALA A 232 -18.55 -4.50 -1.83
CA ALA A 232 -19.99 -4.72 -1.68
C ALA A 232 -20.39 -6.18 -1.95
N ASN A 233 -19.75 -6.83 -2.93
CA ASN A 233 -20.02 -8.24 -3.25
C ASN A 233 -19.51 -9.21 -2.17
N GLU A 234 -18.59 -8.78 -1.30
CA GLU A 234 -18.06 -9.60 -0.21
C GLU A 234 -18.84 -9.45 1.10
N LEU A 235 -19.73 -8.46 1.20
CA LEU A 235 -20.65 -8.29 2.32
C LEU A 235 -21.89 -9.16 2.12
N GLU A 236 -22.37 -9.75 3.21
CA GLU A 236 -23.68 -10.42 3.23
C GLU A 236 -24.80 -9.37 3.20
N ASP A 237 -26.00 -9.76 2.75
CA ASP A 237 -27.15 -8.85 2.66
C ASP A 237 -27.52 -8.23 4.02
N LYS A 238 -27.36 -8.99 5.11
CA LYS A 238 -27.59 -8.50 6.49
C LYS A 238 -26.64 -7.38 6.90
N ASP A 239 -25.46 -7.32 6.29
CA ASP A 239 -24.42 -6.34 6.59
C ASP A 239 -24.64 -5.03 5.82
N LYS A 240 -25.56 -5.00 4.85
CA LYS A 240 -25.90 -3.82 4.02
C LYS A 240 -27.15 -3.10 4.54
N SER A 241 -27.24 -2.96 5.86
CA SER A 241 -28.41 -2.43 6.56
C SER A 241 -28.76 -0.99 6.18
N ILE A 242 -27.75 -0.16 5.88
CA ILE A 242 -27.96 1.24 5.49
C ILE A 242 -28.61 1.24 4.11
N SER A 243 -28.02 0.56 3.13
CA SER A 243 -28.59 0.46 1.77
C SER A 243 -30.01 -0.10 1.79
N LEU A 244 -30.27 -1.13 2.61
CA LEU A 244 -31.59 -1.73 2.75
C LEU A 244 -32.65 -0.74 3.25
N SER A 245 -32.29 0.18 4.15
CA SER A 245 -33.23 1.19 4.68
C SER A 245 -33.72 2.22 3.64
N PHE A 246 -33.05 2.31 2.49
CA PHE A 246 -33.41 3.18 1.37
C PHE A 246 -34.10 2.44 0.22
N CYS A 247 -34.43 1.15 0.40
CA CYS A 247 -35.18 0.35 -0.57
C CYS A 247 -36.60 0.08 -0.07
N ASN A 248 -37.56 0.05 -1.00
CA ASN A 248 -38.94 -0.29 -0.67
C ASN A 248 -39.17 -1.80 -0.58
N ASN A 249 -38.37 -2.59 -1.31
CA ASN A 249 -38.53 -4.03 -1.42
C ASN A 249 -37.18 -4.74 -1.68
N LEU A 250 -37.20 -6.07 -1.55
CA LEU A 250 -36.01 -6.91 -1.75
C LEU A 250 -35.52 -6.97 -3.21
N GLU A 251 -36.38 -6.71 -4.20
CA GLU A 251 -35.95 -6.68 -5.61
C GLU A 251 -35.08 -5.45 -5.88
N GLU A 252 -35.53 -4.26 -5.46
CA GLU A 252 -34.77 -3.02 -5.52
C GLU A 252 -33.41 -3.17 -4.84
N PHE A 253 -33.41 -3.75 -3.62
CA PHE A 253 -32.19 -3.99 -2.87
C PHE A 253 -31.20 -4.89 -3.63
N LYS A 254 -31.67 -5.98 -4.25
CA LYS A 254 -30.82 -6.85 -5.07
C LYS A 254 -30.29 -6.19 -6.34
N LEU A 255 -30.94 -5.14 -6.83
CA LEU A 255 -30.47 -4.37 -7.98
C LEU A 255 -29.39 -3.38 -7.58
N ILE A 256 -29.59 -2.61 -6.50
CA ILE A 256 -28.64 -1.57 -6.08
C ILE A 256 -27.40 -2.13 -5.39
N THR A 257 -27.46 -3.36 -4.85
CA THR A 257 -26.29 -3.99 -4.22
C THR A 257 -25.29 -4.57 -5.22
N LYS A 258 -25.65 -4.62 -6.50
CA LYS A 258 -24.74 -4.98 -7.60
C LYS A 258 -23.97 -3.76 -8.08
N LYS A 259 -22.92 -4.02 -8.86
CA LYS A 259 -22.13 -2.97 -9.51
C LYS A 259 -23.05 -2.08 -10.36
N GLY A 260 -23.16 -0.80 -9.99
CA GLY A 260 -23.83 0.20 -10.82
C GLY A 260 -23.15 0.36 -12.18
N ILE A 261 -23.94 0.74 -13.18
CA ILE A 261 -23.47 0.88 -14.56
C ILE A 261 -23.84 2.28 -15.03
N PHE A 262 -22.85 3.04 -15.50
CA PHE A 262 -23.07 4.42 -15.89
C PHE A 262 -22.32 4.75 -17.19
N PRO A 263 -22.95 5.43 -18.17
CA PRO A 263 -22.33 5.75 -19.44
C PRO A 263 -21.52 7.06 -19.34
N TYR A 264 -20.39 7.03 -18.61
CA TYR A 264 -19.57 8.21 -18.31
C TYR A 264 -19.18 9.02 -19.56
N ASP A 265 -18.71 8.36 -20.61
CA ASP A 265 -18.28 9.00 -21.86
C ASP A 265 -19.44 9.62 -22.67
N TYR A 266 -20.68 9.19 -22.41
CA TYR A 266 -21.89 9.70 -23.05
C TYR A 266 -22.42 10.98 -22.41
N ILE A 267 -22.25 11.11 -21.08
CA ILE A 267 -22.69 12.28 -20.32
C ILE A 267 -21.64 13.40 -20.47
N ASP A 268 -21.65 14.04 -21.64
CA ASP A 268 -20.73 15.12 -22.02
C ASP A 268 -21.34 16.52 -21.93
N SER A 269 -22.64 16.63 -21.64
CA SER A 269 -23.35 17.90 -21.47
C SER A 269 -24.48 17.83 -20.45
N TRP A 270 -25.00 18.99 -20.03
CA TRP A 270 -26.13 19.07 -19.09
C TRP A 270 -27.45 18.63 -19.71
N GLU A 271 -27.61 18.84 -21.03
CA GLU A 271 -28.81 18.50 -21.78
C GLU A 271 -29.05 17.00 -21.81
N LYS A 272 -27.98 16.18 -21.76
CA LYS A 272 -28.05 14.72 -21.70
C LYS A 272 -28.86 14.21 -20.50
N PHE A 273 -28.82 14.90 -19.36
CA PHE A 273 -29.62 14.49 -18.19
C PHE A 273 -31.13 14.59 -18.42
N ASN A 274 -31.58 15.36 -19.41
CA ASN A 274 -33.01 15.50 -19.74
C ASN A 274 -33.52 14.42 -20.71
N GLU A 275 -32.62 13.59 -21.26
CA GLU A 275 -33.01 12.52 -22.18
C GLU A 275 -33.83 11.46 -21.45
N LYS A 276 -34.95 11.06 -22.06
CA LYS A 276 -35.98 10.20 -21.46
C LYS A 276 -35.80 8.71 -21.77
N GLN A 277 -34.66 8.34 -22.33
CA GLN A 277 -34.34 6.97 -22.72
C GLN A 277 -32.92 6.63 -22.31
N LEU A 278 -32.68 5.36 -21.99
CA LEU A 278 -31.33 4.87 -21.75
C LEU A 278 -30.55 4.87 -23.09
N PRO A 279 -29.28 5.32 -23.10
CA PRO A 279 -28.45 5.29 -24.30
C PRO A 279 -28.31 3.87 -24.85
N SER A 280 -28.02 3.77 -26.15
CA SER A 280 -27.74 2.49 -26.79
C SER A 280 -26.49 1.84 -26.21
N LYS A 281 -26.39 0.51 -26.32
CA LYS A 281 -25.22 -0.26 -25.84
C LYS A 281 -23.87 0.26 -26.37
N LEU A 282 -23.84 0.79 -27.60
CA LEU A 282 -22.61 1.33 -28.19
C LEU A 282 -22.12 2.61 -27.48
N GLU A 283 -23.04 3.39 -26.92
CA GLU A 283 -22.75 4.65 -26.23
C GLU A 283 -22.21 4.45 -24.81
N PHE A 284 -22.22 3.21 -24.30
CA PHE A 284 -21.55 2.82 -23.04
C PHE A 284 -20.06 2.49 -23.21
N TYR A 285 -19.47 2.76 -24.38
CA TYR A 285 -18.03 2.53 -24.61
C TYR A 285 -17.16 3.39 -23.68
N SER A 286 -16.24 2.76 -22.96
CA SER A 286 -15.30 3.46 -22.08
C SER A 286 -14.02 3.82 -22.83
N GLN A 287 -13.76 5.11 -23.06
CA GLN A 287 -12.48 5.55 -23.66
C GLN A 287 -11.30 5.29 -22.72
N LEU A 288 -11.51 5.40 -21.41
CA LEU A 288 -10.46 5.20 -20.41
C LEU A 288 -9.91 3.77 -20.39
N ASN A 289 -10.80 2.79 -20.53
CA ASN A 289 -10.49 1.36 -20.49
C ASN A 289 -10.38 0.71 -21.88
N GLU A 290 -10.77 1.46 -22.93
CA GLU A 290 -10.83 1.01 -24.32
C GLU A 290 -11.67 -0.27 -24.47
N GLU A 291 -12.86 -0.29 -23.88
CA GLU A 291 -13.73 -1.48 -23.87
C GLU A 291 -15.22 -1.12 -23.98
N HIS A 292 -15.97 -1.99 -24.66
CA HIS A 292 -17.43 -1.94 -24.68
C HIS A 292 -18.01 -2.57 -23.42
N ILE A 293 -19.21 -2.13 -23.05
CA ILE A 293 -20.02 -2.79 -22.02
C ILE A 293 -20.39 -4.23 -22.43
N SER A 294 -20.47 -5.12 -21.44
CA SER A 294 -20.95 -6.49 -21.67
C SER A 294 -22.47 -6.52 -21.89
N GLU A 295 -22.98 -7.59 -22.51
CA GLU A 295 -24.43 -7.77 -22.69
C GLU A 295 -25.17 -7.88 -21.35
N ILE A 296 -24.55 -8.59 -20.39
CA ILE A 296 -25.10 -8.81 -19.05
C ILE A 296 -25.21 -7.48 -18.30
N ASP A 297 -24.16 -6.65 -18.38
CA ASP A 297 -24.14 -5.34 -17.76
C ASP A 297 -25.20 -4.42 -18.40
N TYR A 298 -25.25 -4.35 -19.73
CA TYR A 298 -26.25 -3.50 -20.39
C TYR A 298 -27.69 -3.91 -20.05
N ASN A 299 -28.00 -5.20 -20.03
CA ASN A 299 -29.31 -5.71 -19.61
C ASN A 299 -29.60 -5.40 -18.14
N HIS A 300 -28.59 -5.39 -17.27
CA HIS A 300 -28.75 -4.96 -15.89
C HIS A 300 -29.12 -3.47 -15.81
N ALA A 301 -28.48 -2.60 -16.61
CA ALA A 301 -28.82 -1.18 -16.68
C ALA A 301 -30.27 -0.95 -17.16
N CYS A 302 -30.73 -1.67 -18.19
CA CYS A 302 -32.12 -1.63 -18.65
C CYS A 302 -33.10 -2.05 -17.55
N ASN A 303 -32.80 -3.14 -16.83
CA ASN A 303 -33.66 -3.62 -15.74
C ASN A 303 -33.75 -2.59 -14.59
N VAL A 304 -32.63 -1.94 -14.23
CA VAL A 304 -32.65 -0.85 -13.24
C VAL A 304 -33.51 0.32 -13.72
N TRP A 305 -33.36 0.74 -14.97
CA TRP A 305 -34.15 1.81 -15.56
C TRP A 305 -35.66 1.54 -15.47
N GLU A 306 -36.08 0.33 -15.85
CA GLU A 306 -37.49 -0.09 -15.85
C GLU A 306 -38.05 -0.22 -14.43
N LYS A 307 -37.35 -0.93 -13.54
CA LYS A 307 -37.83 -1.26 -12.18
C LYS A 307 -37.92 -0.06 -11.26
N PHE A 308 -37.01 0.91 -11.39
CA PHE A 308 -37.06 2.15 -10.62
C PHE A 308 -37.91 3.25 -11.28
N HIS A 309 -38.60 2.92 -12.39
CA HIS A 309 -39.45 3.85 -13.13
C HIS A 309 -38.74 5.17 -13.48
N ILE A 310 -37.48 5.06 -13.92
CA ILE A 310 -36.62 6.20 -14.21
C ILE A 310 -37.16 6.97 -15.42
N LYS A 311 -37.32 8.29 -15.26
CA LYS A 311 -37.92 9.15 -16.30
C LYS A 311 -36.90 9.79 -17.22
N ASN A 312 -35.67 9.98 -16.75
CA ASN A 312 -34.59 10.61 -17.49
C ASN A 312 -33.21 10.19 -16.96
N LEU A 313 -32.16 10.47 -17.75
CA LEU A 313 -30.78 10.14 -17.38
C LEU A 313 -30.30 10.86 -16.12
N GLY A 314 -30.88 12.01 -15.79
CA GLY A 314 -30.65 12.67 -14.52
C GLY A 314 -31.04 11.78 -13.34
N GLU A 315 -32.30 11.34 -13.28
CA GLU A 315 -32.78 10.44 -12.22
C GLU A 315 -31.97 9.14 -12.14
N TYR A 316 -31.54 8.62 -13.30
CA TYR A 316 -30.62 7.47 -13.36
C TYR A 316 -29.28 7.76 -12.68
N SER A 317 -28.68 8.93 -12.98
CA SER A 317 -27.43 9.39 -12.38
C SER A 317 -27.57 9.61 -10.87
N ASP A 318 -28.69 10.16 -10.40
CA ASP A 318 -28.93 10.36 -8.97
C ASP A 318 -29.07 9.02 -8.23
N LEU A 319 -29.75 8.05 -8.83
CA LEU A 319 -29.87 6.70 -8.28
C LEU A 319 -28.50 6.00 -8.21
N TYR A 320 -27.70 6.14 -9.28
CA TYR A 320 -26.34 5.61 -9.34
C TYR A 320 -25.48 6.18 -8.19
N LEU A 321 -25.44 7.51 -8.08
CA LEU A 321 -24.64 8.19 -7.07
C LEU A 321 -25.12 7.88 -5.63
N ARG A 322 -26.43 7.84 -5.43
CA ARG A 322 -27.02 7.42 -4.15
C ARG A 322 -26.56 6.01 -3.77
N THR A 323 -26.56 5.09 -4.72
CA THR A 323 -26.16 3.70 -4.50
C THR A 323 -24.69 3.61 -4.07
N ASP A 324 -23.79 4.31 -4.76
CA ASP A 324 -22.36 4.30 -4.44
C ASP A 324 -22.10 4.87 -3.04
N VAL A 325 -22.78 5.95 -2.65
CA VAL A 325 -22.65 6.54 -1.29
C VAL A 325 -23.18 5.61 -0.19
N LEU A 326 -24.34 4.99 -0.39
CA LEU A 326 -24.94 4.09 0.61
C LEU A 326 -24.12 2.81 0.77
N LEU A 327 -23.65 2.22 -0.34
CA LEU A 327 -22.75 1.07 -0.30
C LEU A 327 -21.42 1.42 0.37
N LEU A 328 -20.84 2.59 0.08
CA LEU A 328 -19.63 3.06 0.76
C LEU A 328 -19.85 3.17 2.27
N ALA A 329 -21.01 3.67 2.70
CA ALA A 329 -21.38 3.75 4.12
C ALA A 329 -21.45 2.36 4.76
N ASP A 330 -22.15 1.40 4.14
CA ASP A 330 -22.21 0.02 4.64
C ASP A 330 -20.82 -0.62 4.72
N ILE A 331 -20.02 -0.52 3.66
CA ILE A 331 -18.66 -1.08 3.60
C ILE A 331 -17.77 -0.51 4.71
N PHE A 332 -17.74 0.81 4.86
CA PHE A 332 -16.85 1.43 5.82
C PHE A 332 -17.35 1.28 7.26
N GLU A 333 -18.66 1.28 7.53
CA GLU A 333 -19.20 0.99 8.87
C GLU A 333 -18.92 -0.46 9.29
N ASN A 334 -19.03 -1.43 8.38
CA ASN A 334 -18.63 -2.81 8.66
C ASN A 334 -17.13 -2.91 8.95
N PHE A 335 -16.31 -2.20 8.16
CA PHE A 335 -14.87 -2.12 8.41
C PHE A 335 -14.55 -1.47 9.77
N ARG A 336 -15.26 -0.41 10.16
CA ARG A 336 -15.15 0.22 11.48
C ARG A 336 -15.48 -0.76 12.60
N TYR A 337 -16.61 -1.46 12.49
CA TYR A 337 -17.03 -2.46 13.46
C TYR A 337 -15.99 -3.58 13.60
N PHE A 338 -15.52 -4.11 12.46
CA PHE A 338 -14.48 -5.12 12.43
C PHE A 338 -13.19 -4.64 13.13
N CYS A 339 -12.68 -3.44 12.81
CA CYS A 339 -11.48 -2.90 13.43
C CYS A 339 -11.65 -2.64 14.94
N LEU A 340 -12.82 -2.16 15.37
CA LEU A 340 -13.12 -1.99 16.80
C LEU A 340 -13.16 -3.34 17.52
N LYS A 341 -13.76 -4.37 16.92
CA LYS A 341 -13.82 -5.70 17.52
C LYS A 341 -12.45 -6.39 17.60
N THR A 342 -11.61 -6.22 16.59
CA THR A 342 -10.32 -6.94 16.49
C THR A 342 -9.16 -6.18 17.11
N TYR A 343 -9.10 -4.86 16.94
CA TYR A 343 -7.97 -4.03 17.36
C TYR A 343 -8.35 -2.98 18.42
N GLU A 344 -9.64 -2.85 18.74
CA GLU A 344 -10.19 -1.83 19.65
C GLU A 344 -9.80 -0.41 19.19
N LEU A 345 -9.77 -0.18 17.88
CA LEU A 345 -9.44 1.11 17.30
C LEU A 345 -10.40 1.42 16.14
N ASP A 346 -11.01 2.59 16.17
CA ASP A 346 -11.91 3.04 15.11
C ASP A 346 -11.12 3.70 13.96
N PRO A 347 -11.19 3.18 12.72
CA PRO A 347 -10.49 3.73 11.57
C PRO A 347 -10.89 5.17 11.23
N ALA A 348 -12.07 5.66 11.65
CA ALA A 348 -12.49 7.04 11.42
C ALA A 348 -11.59 8.09 12.11
N HIS A 349 -10.79 7.69 13.11
CA HIS A 349 -9.78 8.57 13.72
C HIS A 349 -8.49 8.70 12.91
N TYR A 350 -8.30 7.85 11.91
CA TYR A 350 -7.04 7.71 11.17
C TYR A 350 -7.13 8.34 9.78
N PHE A 351 -5.97 8.62 9.21
CA PHE A 351 -5.87 9.09 7.82
C PHE A 351 -5.81 7.93 6.82
N THR A 352 -5.18 6.81 7.20
CA THR A 352 -4.89 5.67 6.33
C THR A 352 -4.70 4.38 7.14
N LEU A 353 -4.76 3.21 6.49
CA LEU A 353 -4.48 1.92 7.11
C LEU A 353 -3.09 1.83 7.77
N PRO A 354 -2.01 2.41 7.21
CA PRO A 354 -0.73 2.50 7.91
C PRO A 354 -0.71 3.17 9.26
N GLY A 355 -1.54 4.21 9.46
CA GLY A 355 -1.67 4.80 10.79
C GLY A 355 -2.34 3.84 11.76
N LEU A 356 -3.43 3.20 11.32
CA LEU A 356 -4.21 2.26 12.11
C LEU A 356 -3.40 1.04 12.51
N SER A 357 -2.80 0.33 11.54
CA SER A 357 -2.03 -0.90 11.77
C SER A 357 -0.87 -0.67 12.74
N PHE A 358 -0.16 0.45 12.60
CA PHE A 358 0.98 0.74 13.46
C PHE A 358 0.56 1.01 14.92
N ASN A 359 -0.55 1.73 15.14
CA ASN A 359 -1.09 1.90 16.49
C ASN A 359 -1.70 0.61 17.04
N ALA A 360 -2.36 -0.21 16.21
CA ALA A 360 -2.86 -1.52 16.59
C ALA A 360 -1.71 -2.43 17.06
N MET A 361 -0.59 -2.44 16.33
CA MET A 361 0.63 -3.15 16.71
C MET A 361 1.17 -2.66 18.06
N LEU A 362 1.35 -1.34 18.25
CA LEU A 362 1.85 -0.79 19.52
C LEU A 362 0.91 -1.10 20.69
N LYS A 363 -0.41 -1.09 20.46
CA LYS A 363 -1.42 -1.38 21.48
C LYS A 363 -1.42 -2.87 21.84
N TYR A 364 -1.42 -3.75 20.85
CA TYR A 364 -1.51 -5.20 21.05
C TYR A 364 -0.24 -5.78 21.68
N THR A 365 0.94 -5.29 21.28
CA THR A 365 2.22 -5.77 21.79
C THR A 365 2.67 -5.09 23.08
N GLU A 366 2.03 -3.95 23.42
CA GLU A 366 2.41 -3.08 24.54
C GLU A 366 3.91 -2.70 24.55
N ILE A 367 4.54 -2.70 23.36
CA ILE A 367 5.97 -2.49 23.21
C ILE A 367 6.33 -1.02 23.51
N GLU A 368 7.42 -0.84 24.24
CA GLU A 368 8.11 0.44 24.39
C GLU A 368 9.41 0.37 23.58
N LEU A 369 9.52 1.23 22.57
CA LEU A 369 10.66 1.31 21.65
C LEU A 369 11.46 2.58 21.92
N GLU A 370 12.76 2.43 22.14
CA GLU A 370 13.66 3.57 22.29
C GLU A 370 13.97 4.18 20.92
N LEU A 371 13.62 5.46 20.75
CA LEU A 371 13.95 6.23 19.56
C LEU A 371 15.38 6.75 19.66
N ILE A 372 16.09 6.70 18.54
CA ILE A 372 17.45 7.23 18.43
C ILE A 372 17.45 8.73 18.75
N THR A 373 18.24 9.14 19.75
CA THR A 373 18.42 10.54 20.17
C THR A 373 19.67 11.19 19.55
N ASP A 374 20.55 10.38 18.97
CA ASP A 374 21.84 10.77 18.38
C ASP A 374 21.74 10.85 16.84
N ALA A 375 22.10 12.00 16.26
CA ALA A 375 22.02 12.22 14.83
C ALA A 375 22.98 11.33 14.02
N ASP A 376 24.17 11.03 14.54
CA ASP A 376 25.16 10.19 13.86
C ASP A 376 24.70 8.74 13.82
N LYS A 377 24.16 8.21 14.93
CA LYS A 377 23.54 6.86 14.96
C LYS A 377 22.39 6.75 13.95
N LEU A 378 21.56 7.79 13.86
CA LEU A 378 20.47 7.83 12.90
C LEU A 378 20.97 7.82 11.45
N LEU A 379 21.93 8.67 11.11
CA LEU A 379 22.52 8.74 9.76
C LEU A 379 23.24 7.44 9.38
N PHE A 380 23.92 6.81 10.35
CA PHE A 380 24.51 5.48 10.20
C PHE A 380 23.44 4.44 9.81
N ILE A 381 22.35 4.33 10.58
CA ILE A 381 21.27 3.40 10.25
C ILE A 381 20.64 3.74 8.88
N GLU A 382 20.37 5.02 8.61
CA GLU A 382 19.80 5.45 7.32
C GLU A 382 20.68 5.08 6.13
N GLY A 383 22.01 5.17 6.27
CA GLY A 383 22.98 4.80 5.24
C GLY A 383 22.92 3.32 4.86
N GLY A 384 22.47 2.46 5.77
CA GLY A 384 22.29 1.03 5.53
C GLY A 384 20.96 0.63 4.86
N ILE A 385 19.97 1.52 4.76
CA ILE A 385 18.62 1.14 4.33
C ILE A 385 18.57 0.81 2.83
N ARG A 386 18.35 -0.48 2.52
CA ARG A 386 18.29 -1.01 1.15
C ARG A 386 17.05 -1.90 0.98
N GLY A 387 16.16 -1.51 0.07
CA GLY A 387 14.90 -2.22 -0.20
C GLY A 387 15.09 -3.60 -0.85
N GLY A 388 13.98 -4.20 -1.30
CA GLY A 388 13.99 -5.47 -2.02
C GLY A 388 14.81 -5.42 -3.32
N LEU A 389 15.64 -6.44 -3.53
CA LEU A 389 16.41 -6.61 -4.77
C LEU A 389 15.47 -7.07 -5.88
N SER A 390 15.65 -6.54 -7.09
CA SER A 390 15.00 -7.07 -8.28
C SER A 390 15.90 -6.90 -9.49
N GLN A 391 16.09 -7.99 -10.22
CA GLN A 391 16.99 -8.08 -11.37
C GLN A 391 16.54 -9.19 -12.33
N CYS A 392 17.01 -9.07 -13.57
CA CYS A 392 16.82 -10.07 -14.62
C CYS A 392 18.20 -10.58 -15.01
N SER A 393 18.52 -11.82 -14.66
CA SER A 393 19.84 -12.40 -14.93
C SER A 393 19.85 -13.09 -16.28
N HIS A 394 18.76 -13.80 -16.62
CA HIS A 394 18.53 -14.39 -17.94
C HIS A 394 17.30 -13.76 -18.60
N ARG A 395 17.40 -13.47 -19.89
CA ARG A 395 16.44 -12.71 -20.70
C ARG A 395 15.54 -13.59 -21.55
N HIS A 396 15.98 -14.80 -21.90
CA HIS A 396 15.19 -15.76 -22.64
C HIS A 396 15.60 -17.17 -22.23
N VAL A 397 14.64 -17.94 -21.71
CA VAL A 397 14.86 -19.32 -21.26
C VAL A 397 13.67 -20.17 -21.70
N ILE A 398 13.94 -21.36 -22.22
CA ILE A 398 12.95 -22.36 -22.63
C ILE A 398 13.23 -23.62 -21.81
N ALA A 399 12.19 -24.17 -21.18
CA ALA A 399 12.27 -25.43 -20.46
C ALA A 399 12.11 -26.63 -21.42
N ASN A 400 12.85 -27.71 -21.16
CA ASN A 400 12.64 -29.01 -21.78
C ASN A 400 12.11 -30.00 -20.74
N ASN A 401 10.84 -29.84 -20.38
CA ASN A 401 10.19 -30.57 -19.30
C ASN A 401 9.56 -31.85 -19.84
N LYS A 402 9.93 -33.02 -19.33
CA LYS A 402 9.41 -34.33 -19.81
C LYS A 402 7.88 -34.49 -19.77
N TYR A 403 7.19 -33.64 -19.04
CA TYR A 403 5.73 -33.65 -18.92
C TYR A 403 5.01 -32.61 -19.81
N MET A 404 5.75 -31.89 -20.65
CA MET A 404 5.20 -30.91 -21.62
C MET A 404 4.91 -31.58 -22.96
N ASN A 405 3.98 -31.01 -23.73
CA ASN A 405 3.60 -31.60 -25.04
C ASN A 405 4.71 -31.49 -26.09
N GLU A 406 5.57 -30.48 -26.00
CA GLU A 406 6.68 -30.20 -26.92
C GLU A 406 8.03 -30.74 -26.42
N TYR A 407 8.00 -31.73 -25.51
CA TYR A 407 9.21 -32.32 -24.94
C TYR A 407 10.09 -32.96 -26.03
N ASN A 408 11.40 -32.69 -25.95
CA ASN A 408 12.38 -33.31 -26.82
C ASN A 408 13.33 -34.21 -25.99
N PRO A 409 13.26 -35.55 -26.16
CA PRO A 409 14.11 -36.49 -25.42
C PRO A 409 15.60 -36.41 -25.79
N ASN A 410 15.96 -35.67 -26.84
CA ASN A 410 17.35 -35.47 -27.25
C ASN A 410 18.01 -34.25 -26.59
N ILE A 411 17.24 -33.45 -25.85
CA ILE A 411 17.72 -32.30 -25.11
C ILE A 411 17.71 -32.68 -23.61
N GLU A 412 18.66 -32.18 -22.83
CA GLU A 412 18.68 -32.43 -21.38
C GLU A 412 17.37 -31.94 -20.73
N ASP A 413 16.85 -32.72 -19.78
CA ASP A 413 15.66 -32.36 -19.02
C ASP A 413 15.88 -31.07 -18.23
N SER A 414 15.03 -30.09 -18.45
CA SER A 414 15.12 -28.80 -17.75
C SER A 414 13.75 -28.22 -17.38
N TYR A 415 13.72 -27.51 -16.26
CA TYR A 415 12.49 -27.04 -15.62
C TYR A 415 12.62 -25.57 -15.24
N LEU A 416 11.64 -24.77 -15.64
CA LEU A 416 11.47 -23.40 -15.14
C LEU A 416 10.55 -23.42 -13.92
N MET A 417 11.12 -23.14 -12.74
CA MET A 417 10.39 -23.09 -11.48
C MET A 417 10.24 -21.67 -10.99
N TYR A 418 9.02 -21.29 -10.60
CA TYR A 418 8.75 -19.97 -10.05
C TYR A 418 8.41 -20.07 -8.56
N PHE A 419 9.42 -19.82 -7.73
CA PHE A 419 9.28 -19.86 -6.28
C PHE A 419 8.99 -18.47 -5.70
N ASP A 420 8.15 -18.41 -4.67
CA ASP A 420 7.80 -17.19 -3.95
C ASP A 420 7.80 -17.47 -2.43
N VAL A 421 8.39 -16.59 -1.63
CA VAL A 421 8.41 -16.77 -0.17
C VAL A 421 7.07 -16.37 0.43
N ASN A 422 6.47 -17.29 1.17
CA ASN A 422 5.32 -16.98 1.99
C ASN A 422 5.63 -15.90 3.02
N ASN A 423 5.08 -14.70 2.82
CA ASN A 423 5.14 -13.59 3.77
C ASN A 423 6.58 -13.27 4.24
N LEU A 424 7.48 -13.02 3.29
CA LEU A 424 8.91 -12.78 3.54
C LEU A 424 9.18 -11.77 4.68
N TYR A 425 8.54 -10.60 4.60
CA TYR A 425 8.72 -9.59 5.64
C TYR A 425 8.07 -9.99 6.96
N GLY A 426 6.97 -10.74 6.94
CA GLY A 426 6.38 -11.32 8.15
C GLY A 426 7.32 -12.27 8.88
N PHE A 427 8.05 -13.11 8.14
CA PHE A 427 9.09 -13.97 8.69
C PHE A 427 10.21 -13.14 9.35
N ALA A 428 10.73 -12.13 8.66
CA ALA A 428 11.75 -11.23 9.22
C ALA A 428 11.22 -10.43 10.43
N MET A 429 9.94 -10.02 10.42
CA MET A 429 9.29 -9.34 11.54
C MET A 429 9.08 -10.25 12.75
N ALA A 430 8.91 -11.55 12.55
CA ALA A 430 8.79 -12.52 13.64
C ALA A 430 10.15 -12.84 14.33
N SER A 431 11.27 -12.41 13.73
CA SER A 431 12.62 -12.60 14.28
C SER A 431 12.93 -11.63 15.42
N THR A 432 14.09 -11.82 16.07
CA THR A 432 14.64 -10.83 17.01
C THR A 432 14.97 -9.52 16.29
N LEU A 433 14.42 -8.41 16.82
CA LEU A 433 14.58 -7.06 16.28
C LEU A 433 15.02 -6.10 17.39
N PRO A 434 15.75 -5.02 17.06
CA PRO A 434 16.22 -4.05 18.06
C PRO A 434 15.06 -3.41 18.85
N VAL A 435 15.33 -3.02 20.09
CA VAL A 435 14.37 -2.38 21.00
C VAL A 435 14.95 -1.12 21.65
N SER A 436 16.14 -1.22 22.25
CA SER A 436 16.73 -0.20 23.13
C SER A 436 18.25 -0.36 23.28
N ASP A 437 18.85 0.52 24.09
CA ASP A 437 20.25 0.50 24.52
C ASP A 437 21.23 0.61 23.34
N PHE A 438 20.99 1.59 22.46
CA PHE A 438 21.84 1.81 21.27
C PHE A 438 23.17 2.47 21.63
N GLN A 439 24.25 1.70 21.66
CA GLN A 439 25.58 2.18 22.04
C GLN A 439 26.64 1.84 20.98
N TRP A 440 27.61 2.74 20.83
CA TRP A 440 28.79 2.45 20.01
C TRP A 440 29.68 1.48 20.79
N GLU A 441 30.04 0.37 20.15
CA GLU A 441 30.96 -0.63 20.71
C GLU A 441 32.37 -0.38 20.19
N GLU A 442 33.28 -0.03 21.10
CA GLU A 442 34.67 0.32 20.76
C GLU A 442 35.56 -0.93 20.63
N ASN A 443 35.28 -2.01 21.37
CA ASN A 443 36.15 -3.18 21.47
C ASN A 443 35.50 -4.45 20.89
N PHE A 444 34.81 -4.30 19.76
CA PHE A 444 34.18 -5.44 19.08
C PHE A 444 35.21 -6.35 18.41
N ASP A 445 35.32 -7.60 18.87
CA ASP A 445 36.13 -8.63 18.23
C ASP A 445 35.39 -9.27 17.05
N ILE A 446 35.77 -8.86 15.83
CA ILE A 446 35.16 -9.35 14.59
C ILE A 446 35.29 -10.87 14.40
N ASN A 447 36.31 -11.50 15.01
CA ASN A 447 36.52 -12.95 14.89
C ASN A 447 35.41 -13.74 15.60
N LYS A 448 34.75 -13.12 16.57
CA LYS A 448 33.61 -13.72 17.30
C LYS A 448 32.30 -13.59 16.55
N LEU A 449 32.26 -12.95 15.37
CA LEU A 449 31.03 -12.74 14.60
C LEU A 449 30.22 -14.04 14.44
N ASN A 450 30.86 -15.15 14.07
CA ASN A 450 30.21 -16.44 13.88
C ASN A 450 29.73 -17.10 15.18
N SER A 451 30.28 -16.71 16.33
CA SER A 451 29.91 -17.25 17.65
C SER A 451 28.70 -16.55 18.28
N ILE A 452 28.28 -15.40 17.75
CA ILE A 452 27.10 -14.68 18.26
C ILE A 452 25.86 -15.51 17.96
N GLU A 453 25.03 -15.80 18.96
CA GLU A 453 23.76 -16.49 18.70
C GLU A 453 22.70 -15.53 18.11
N ASP A 454 21.89 -16.03 17.18
CA ASP A 454 20.89 -15.21 16.46
C ASP A 454 19.71 -14.76 17.33
N ASN A 455 19.49 -15.44 18.46
CA ASN A 455 18.48 -15.14 19.48
C ASN A 455 19.09 -14.51 20.75
N SER A 456 20.38 -14.14 20.72
CA SER A 456 21.02 -13.45 21.83
C SER A 456 20.33 -12.13 22.18
N GLU A 457 20.44 -11.72 23.45
CA GLU A 457 19.86 -10.45 23.94
C GLU A 457 20.43 -9.24 23.17
N TRP A 458 21.68 -9.32 22.70
CA TRP A 458 22.38 -8.25 22.03
C TRP A 458 22.53 -8.49 20.52
N GLY A 459 22.13 -7.51 19.72
CA GLY A 459 22.36 -7.48 18.28
C GLY A 459 23.35 -6.39 17.87
N TYR A 460 23.82 -6.45 16.62
CA TYR A 460 24.83 -5.53 16.10
C TYR A 460 24.53 -5.06 14.67
N ILE A 461 24.84 -3.79 14.40
CA ILE A 461 24.96 -3.21 13.05
C ILE A 461 26.41 -2.77 12.87
N LEU A 462 27.03 -3.19 11.78
CA LEU A 462 28.45 -2.96 11.53
C LEU A 462 28.64 -2.14 10.25
N GLU A 463 29.63 -1.25 10.24
CA GLU A 463 30.16 -0.60 9.03
C GLU A 463 31.51 -1.23 8.67
N VAL A 464 31.54 -1.92 7.53
CA VAL A 464 32.67 -2.75 7.10
C VAL A 464 33.04 -2.51 5.64
N ASP A 465 34.31 -2.71 5.31
CA ASP A 465 34.72 -2.95 3.92
C ASP A 465 34.65 -4.46 3.65
N LEU A 466 34.03 -4.84 2.53
CA LEU A 466 33.93 -6.22 2.08
C LEU A 466 34.62 -6.38 0.74
N ASP A 467 35.63 -7.24 0.70
CA ASP A 467 36.20 -7.68 -0.57
C ASP A 467 35.31 -8.75 -1.19
N TYR A 468 35.14 -8.67 -2.51
CA TYR A 468 34.44 -9.64 -3.33
C TYR A 468 35.49 -10.41 -4.16
N PRO A 469 35.93 -11.59 -3.71
CA PRO A 469 36.97 -12.34 -4.41
C PRO A 469 36.55 -12.73 -5.83
N VAL A 470 37.49 -12.64 -6.78
CA VAL A 470 37.25 -12.94 -8.21
C VAL A 470 36.80 -14.39 -8.42
N ASN A 471 37.30 -15.34 -7.61
CA ASN A 471 36.90 -16.74 -7.71
C ASN A 471 35.41 -16.98 -7.41
N LEU A 472 34.71 -16.03 -6.76
CA LEU A 472 33.26 -16.10 -6.53
C LEU A 472 32.44 -15.52 -7.68
N HIS A 473 33.08 -14.85 -8.66
CA HIS A 473 32.34 -14.13 -9.71
C HIS A 473 31.48 -15.06 -10.55
N ASN A 474 31.99 -16.24 -10.92
CA ASN A 474 31.23 -17.23 -11.70
C ASN A 474 30.04 -17.78 -10.90
N GLU A 475 30.28 -18.17 -9.66
CA GLU A 475 29.26 -18.75 -8.78
C GLU A 475 28.18 -17.73 -8.39
N HIS A 476 28.57 -16.47 -8.21
CA HIS A 476 27.67 -15.40 -7.77
C HIS A 476 27.12 -14.53 -8.90
N LYS A 477 27.44 -14.81 -10.18
CA LYS A 477 27.05 -13.94 -11.29
C LYS A 477 25.55 -13.73 -11.36
N ASP A 478 24.75 -14.77 -11.10
CA ASP A 478 23.29 -14.68 -11.27
C ASP A 478 22.60 -14.00 -10.08
N LEU A 479 23.15 -14.09 -8.86
CA LEU A 479 22.59 -13.47 -7.65
C LEU A 479 23.66 -12.87 -6.72
N PRO A 480 24.34 -11.78 -7.11
CA PRO A 480 25.42 -11.22 -6.29
C PRO A 480 24.96 -10.80 -4.88
N LEU A 481 25.87 -10.93 -3.93
CA LEU A 481 25.66 -10.56 -2.53
C LEU A 481 25.80 -9.04 -2.32
N ALA A 482 25.36 -8.57 -1.15
CA ALA A 482 25.55 -7.20 -0.66
C ALA A 482 25.11 -6.10 -1.67
N PRO A 483 23.82 -6.03 -2.06
CA PRO A 483 23.36 -5.02 -3.01
C PRO A 483 23.62 -3.60 -2.49
N GLU A 484 23.84 -2.64 -3.38
CA GLU A 484 24.19 -1.25 -3.04
C GLU A 484 23.46 -0.23 -3.90
N ARG A 485 23.25 1.00 -3.39
CA ARG A 485 22.64 2.08 -4.15
C ARG A 485 23.71 2.83 -4.93
N ARG A 486 23.73 2.70 -6.25
CA ARG A 486 24.68 3.38 -7.14
C ARG A 486 24.00 3.86 -8.41
N ILE A 487 24.59 4.88 -9.03
CA ILE A 487 24.24 5.24 -10.40
C ILE A 487 24.82 4.13 -11.29
N PRO A 488 24.01 3.45 -12.11
CA PRO A 488 24.55 2.40 -12.96
C PRO A 488 25.55 2.98 -13.97
N PRO A 489 26.67 2.29 -14.24
CA PRO A 489 27.79 2.85 -15.01
C PRO A 489 27.42 3.43 -16.39
N LEU A 490 26.52 2.76 -17.11
CA LEU A 490 26.08 3.17 -18.45
C LEU A 490 24.71 3.88 -18.46
N SER A 491 24.16 4.24 -17.29
CA SER A 491 22.85 4.88 -17.23
C SER A 491 22.92 6.34 -17.68
N THR A 492 22.05 6.74 -18.60
CA THR A 492 21.82 8.16 -18.92
C THR A 492 21.13 8.90 -17.77
N SER A 493 20.52 8.17 -16.83
CA SER A 493 19.89 8.73 -15.64
C SER A 493 20.91 8.94 -14.52
N LYS A 494 20.95 10.14 -13.94
CA LYS A 494 21.74 10.43 -12.73
C LYS A 494 21.09 9.91 -11.45
N CYS A 495 20.04 9.09 -11.54
CA CYS A 495 19.32 8.57 -10.39
C CYS A 495 19.96 7.27 -9.90
N PRO A 496 20.35 7.17 -8.61
CA PRO A 496 20.87 5.93 -8.07
C PRO A 496 19.80 4.83 -8.04
N LYS A 497 20.21 3.60 -8.35
CA LYS A 497 19.38 2.38 -8.32
C LYS A 497 20.01 1.38 -7.35
N LEU A 498 19.19 0.48 -6.81
CA LEU A 498 19.70 -0.66 -6.06
C LEU A 498 20.24 -1.70 -7.04
N LEU A 499 21.54 -1.97 -6.97
CA LEU A 499 22.28 -2.86 -7.86
C LEU A 499 22.90 -4.01 -7.05
N ALA A 500 22.87 -5.22 -7.59
CA ALA A 500 23.70 -6.32 -7.11
C ALA A 500 24.94 -6.39 -8.00
N THR A 501 26.09 -6.03 -7.44
CA THR A 501 27.36 -5.88 -8.16
C THR A 501 28.41 -6.82 -7.57
N LEU A 502 29.42 -7.16 -8.36
CA LEU A 502 30.60 -7.93 -7.91
C LEU A 502 31.78 -7.03 -7.51
N TYR A 503 31.56 -5.71 -7.38
CA TYR A 503 32.58 -4.82 -6.84
C TYR A 503 32.86 -5.10 -5.35
N ASN A 504 34.05 -4.74 -4.88
CA ASN A 504 34.27 -4.56 -3.45
C ASN A 504 33.28 -3.52 -2.88
N LYS A 505 32.88 -3.71 -1.63
CA LYS A 505 31.96 -2.82 -0.93
C LYS A 505 32.75 -2.02 0.09
N GLU A 506 32.61 -0.71 0.02
CA GLU A 506 33.29 0.24 0.90
C GLU A 506 32.29 0.81 1.90
N LYS A 507 32.65 0.86 3.19
CA LYS A 507 31.82 1.40 4.29
C LYS A 507 30.37 0.87 4.26
N TYR A 508 30.24 -0.43 4.04
CA TYR A 508 28.96 -1.10 3.91
C TYR A 508 28.34 -1.31 5.30
N ILE A 509 27.20 -0.65 5.54
CA ILE A 509 26.44 -0.77 6.80
C ILE A 509 25.49 -1.97 6.70
N ILE A 510 25.58 -2.91 7.64
CA ILE A 510 24.91 -4.22 7.55
C ILE A 510 24.53 -4.79 8.93
N HIS A 511 23.40 -5.49 8.99
CA HIS A 511 23.02 -6.27 10.16
C HIS A 511 23.91 -7.51 10.33
N TYR A 512 24.29 -7.85 11.57
CA TYR A 512 25.26 -8.92 11.84
C TYR A 512 24.87 -10.29 11.25
N LYS A 513 23.59 -10.66 11.24
CA LYS A 513 23.11 -11.93 10.62
C LYS A 513 23.41 -12.00 9.13
N ASN A 514 23.19 -10.90 8.41
CA ASN A 514 23.51 -10.83 6.98
C ASN A 514 25.02 -10.87 6.75
N LEU A 515 25.79 -10.19 7.60
CA LEU A 515 27.24 -10.20 7.49
C LEU A 515 27.80 -11.62 7.68
N LYS A 516 27.32 -12.37 8.69
CA LYS A 516 27.66 -13.79 8.86
C LYS A 516 27.40 -14.59 7.59
N GLN A 517 26.21 -14.43 7.00
CA GLN A 517 25.86 -15.15 5.77
C GLN A 517 26.78 -14.79 4.61
N TYR A 518 27.11 -13.51 4.42
CA TYR A 518 28.01 -13.09 3.34
C TYR A 518 29.42 -13.64 3.52
N VAL A 519 29.93 -13.67 4.75
CA VAL A 519 31.22 -14.27 5.06
C VAL A 519 31.19 -15.79 4.89
N SER A 520 30.12 -16.48 5.29
CA SER A 520 29.98 -17.92 5.06
C SER A 520 29.89 -18.29 3.58
N LEU A 521 29.42 -17.36 2.74
CA LEU A 521 29.40 -17.49 1.29
C LEU A 521 30.68 -16.95 0.62
N GLY A 522 31.74 -16.70 1.39
CA GLY A 522 33.08 -16.45 0.86
C GLY A 522 33.49 -14.97 0.72
N MET A 523 32.62 -14.00 1.01
CA MET A 523 33.06 -12.59 1.08
C MET A 523 34.03 -12.39 2.24
N LYS A 524 35.01 -11.50 2.08
CA LYS A 524 36.04 -11.25 3.09
C LYS A 524 35.87 -9.88 3.72
N ILE A 525 35.88 -9.81 5.05
CA ILE A 525 35.90 -8.55 5.77
C ILE A 525 37.33 -7.99 5.68
N ARG A 526 37.50 -6.88 4.96
CA ARG A 526 38.79 -6.21 4.82
C ARG A 526 39.06 -5.27 5.99
N LYS A 527 38.03 -4.55 6.45
CA LYS A 527 38.14 -3.55 7.51
C LYS A 527 36.83 -3.38 8.27
N LEU A 528 36.93 -3.26 9.60
CA LEU A 528 35.83 -2.85 10.47
C LEU A 528 36.05 -1.38 10.87
N TYR A 529 35.01 -0.55 10.72
CA TYR A 529 35.08 0.86 11.11
C TYR A 529 34.42 1.11 12.46
N ARG A 530 33.14 0.76 12.58
CA ARG A 530 32.32 1.05 13.77
C ARG A 530 31.22 -0.01 13.93
N VAL A 531 30.84 -0.23 15.18
CA VAL A 531 29.81 -1.19 15.57
C VAL A 531 28.80 -0.50 16.47
N LEU A 532 27.52 -0.65 16.14
CA LEU A 532 26.41 -0.22 16.98
C LEU A 532 25.76 -1.47 17.58
N ASN A 533 25.83 -1.62 18.91
CA ASN A 533 25.13 -2.68 19.63
C ASN A 533 23.75 -2.19 20.11
N PHE A 534 22.84 -3.12 20.40
CA PHE A 534 21.50 -2.85 20.91
C PHE A 534 20.90 -4.09 21.54
N LYS A 535 19.94 -3.90 22.46
CA LYS A 535 19.07 -5.00 22.90
C LYS A 535 18.03 -5.34 21.85
N GLN A 536 17.76 -6.64 21.66
CA GLN A 536 16.80 -7.16 20.70
C GLN A 536 15.89 -8.23 21.31
N ARG A 537 14.68 -8.35 20.78
CA ARG A 537 13.75 -9.47 21.07
C ARG A 537 12.70 -9.61 19.96
N ALA A 538 11.93 -10.68 19.95
CA ALA A 538 10.89 -10.94 18.96
C ALA A 538 9.58 -10.16 19.25
N TRP A 539 9.65 -8.82 19.40
CA TRP A 539 8.53 -8.00 19.87
C TRP A 539 7.38 -7.83 18.88
N LEU A 540 7.61 -7.98 17.57
CA LEU A 540 6.53 -7.97 16.57
C LEU A 540 5.82 -9.32 16.43
N LYS A 541 6.47 -10.42 16.82
CA LYS A 541 5.96 -11.78 16.60
C LYS A 541 4.50 -11.95 17.07
N PRO A 542 4.07 -11.48 18.26
CA PRO A 542 2.67 -11.63 18.68
C PRO A 542 1.66 -11.00 17.71
N TYR A 543 1.97 -9.82 17.17
CA TYR A 543 1.10 -9.15 16.21
C TYR A 543 1.09 -9.85 14.84
N ILE A 544 2.22 -10.44 14.42
CA ILE A 544 2.31 -11.25 13.20
C ILE A 544 1.49 -12.53 13.36
N ASP A 545 1.59 -13.21 14.51
CA ASP A 545 0.85 -14.42 14.82
C ASP A 545 -0.66 -14.15 14.80
N LEU A 546 -1.12 -13.08 15.48
CA LEU A 546 -2.52 -12.65 15.47
C LEU A 546 -3.06 -12.45 14.04
N ASN A 547 -2.37 -11.65 13.22
CA ASN A 547 -2.82 -11.37 11.86
C ASN A 547 -2.76 -12.60 10.96
N THR A 548 -1.80 -13.49 11.19
CA THR A 548 -1.66 -14.75 10.44
C THR A 548 -2.81 -15.70 10.78
N GLU A 549 -3.16 -15.82 12.07
CA GLU A 549 -4.31 -16.62 12.51
C GLU A 549 -5.63 -16.09 11.92
N LEU A 550 -5.85 -14.77 12.02
CA LEU A 550 -7.03 -14.12 11.45
C LEU A 550 -7.10 -14.30 9.92
N ARG A 551 -5.96 -14.23 9.22
CA ARG A 551 -5.85 -14.48 7.78
C ARG A 551 -6.18 -15.93 7.41
N THR A 552 -5.84 -16.88 8.27
CA THR A 552 -6.13 -18.30 8.07
C THR A 552 -7.61 -18.59 8.30
N LYS A 553 -8.23 -17.96 9.30
CA LYS A 553 -9.67 -18.06 9.61
C LYS A 553 -10.57 -17.29 8.63
N ALA A 554 -10.05 -16.26 7.96
CA ALA A 554 -10.81 -15.46 7.03
C ALA A 554 -11.37 -16.29 5.87
N THR A 555 -12.65 -16.06 5.54
CA THR A 555 -13.34 -16.71 4.42
C THR A 555 -13.22 -15.87 3.15
N SER A 556 -13.49 -14.56 3.24
CA SER A 556 -13.44 -13.62 2.11
C SER A 556 -12.02 -13.31 1.62
N LEU A 557 -11.92 -12.95 0.34
CA LEU A 557 -10.63 -12.62 -0.29
C LEU A 557 -10.10 -11.28 0.23
N PHE A 558 -10.96 -10.28 0.41
CA PHE A 558 -10.59 -9.01 1.02
C PHE A 558 -10.04 -9.17 2.43
N ALA A 559 -10.69 -9.91 3.32
CA ALA A 559 -10.18 -10.11 4.67
C ALA A 559 -8.78 -10.75 4.64
N LYS A 560 -8.59 -11.78 3.80
CA LYS A 560 -7.26 -12.41 3.60
C LYS A 560 -6.20 -11.41 3.14
N ASN A 561 -6.55 -10.50 2.23
CA ASN A 561 -5.66 -9.47 1.69
C ASN A 561 -5.40 -8.34 2.70
N LEU A 562 -6.41 -7.98 3.51
CA LEU A 562 -6.32 -6.98 4.56
C LEU A 562 -5.31 -7.39 5.62
N PHE A 563 -5.42 -8.61 6.17
CA PHE A 563 -4.47 -9.09 7.19
C PHE A 563 -3.05 -9.24 6.65
N LYS A 564 -2.89 -9.68 5.39
CA LYS A 564 -1.58 -9.65 4.70
C LYS A 564 -1.01 -8.22 4.65
N SER A 565 -1.87 -7.26 4.32
CA SER A 565 -1.47 -5.85 4.21
C SER A 565 -1.11 -5.26 5.58
N LEU A 566 -1.87 -5.53 6.63
CA LEU A 566 -1.62 -5.04 7.99
C LEU A 566 -0.23 -5.42 8.50
N ILE A 567 0.22 -6.65 8.22
CA ILE A 567 1.59 -7.11 8.50
C ILE A 567 2.62 -6.26 7.74
N ASN A 568 2.54 -6.25 6.41
CA ASN A 568 3.52 -5.56 5.55
C ASN A 568 3.58 -4.04 5.78
N ILE A 569 2.47 -3.44 6.21
CA ILE A 569 2.38 -2.01 6.44
C ILE A 569 3.24 -1.55 7.64
N CYS A 570 3.43 -2.40 8.65
CA CYS A 570 4.15 -2.03 9.87
C CYS A 570 5.60 -1.65 9.58
N PHE A 571 6.34 -2.47 8.82
CA PHE A 571 7.73 -2.16 8.46
C PHE A 571 7.80 -0.87 7.61
N GLY A 572 6.85 -0.68 6.69
CA GLY A 572 6.80 0.52 5.86
C GLY A 572 6.62 1.80 6.67
N LYS A 573 5.87 1.73 7.78
CA LYS A 573 5.66 2.87 8.68
C LYS A 573 6.89 3.20 9.53
N MET A 574 7.73 2.21 9.84
CA MET A 574 9.03 2.42 10.52
C MET A 574 10.03 3.16 9.63
N LEU A 575 9.98 2.90 8.32
CA LEU A 575 10.84 3.51 7.29
C LEU A 575 10.25 4.77 6.64
N GLU A 576 9.15 5.30 7.17
CA GLU A 576 8.48 6.47 6.62
C GLU A 576 9.42 7.67 6.58
N SER A 577 9.77 8.14 5.39
CA SER A 577 10.67 9.29 5.25
C SER A 577 9.96 10.58 5.66
N THR A 578 10.44 11.20 6.73
CA THR A 578 10.00 12.52 7.18
C THR A 578 10.58 13.66 6.33
N ARG A 579 11.65 13.39 5.56
CA ARG A 579 12.35 14.35 4.68
C ARG A 579 11.57 14.70 3.39
N SER A 580 10.76 13.76 2.90
CA SER A 580 9.97 13.97 1.67
C SER A 580 8.72 14.83 1.91
N GLN A 581 8.28 14.98 3.15
CA GLN A 581 7.08 15.73 3.48
C GLN A 581 7.23 17.21 3.12
N ARG A 582 6.24 17.75 2.40
CA ARG A 582 6.16 19.16 2.00
C ARG A 582 5.18 19.90 2.88
N ILE A 583 5.44 21.18 3.13
CA ILE A 583 4.46 22.07 3.74
C ILE A 583 3.75 22.80 2.61
N ILE A 584 2.44 22.59 2.49
CA ILE A 584 1.62 23.29 1.51
C ILE A 584 0.66 24.24 2.23
N LYS A 585 0.58 25.47 1.72
CA LYS A 585 -0.30 26.51 2.24
C LYS A 585 -1.21 27.02 1.12
N LEU A 586 -2.49 27.14 1.44
CA LEU A 586 -3.53 27.68 0.55
C LEU A 586 -3.84 29.12 0.97
N VAL A 587 -3.63 30.06 0.06
CA VAL A 587 -3.74 31.50 0.36
C VAL A 587 -4.59 32.20 -0.70
N SER A 588 -5.58 32.98 -0.27
CA SER A 588 -6.47 33.76 -1.15
C SER A 588 -6.19 35.27 -1.14
N ARG A 589 -5.17 35.72 -0.39
CA ARG A 589 -4.78 37.14 -0.29
C ARG A 589 -3.31 37.34 -0.62
N TYR A 590 -3.00 38.36 -1.41
CA TYR A 590 -1.61 38.69 -1.75
C TYR A 590 -0.87 39.37 -0.58
N GLY A 591 -1.46 40.43 -0.02
CA GLY A 591 -0.88 41.24 1.07
C GLY A 591 -1.28 40.82 2.48
N GLY A 592 -0.70 41.49 3.49
CA GLY A 592 -0.96 41.31 4.92
C GLY A 592 -0.18 40.17 5.58
N ARG A 593 -0.26 40.08 6.92
CA ARG A 593 0.40 39.00 7.69
C ARG A 593 -0.12 37.63 7.24
N GLY A 594 0.75 36.77 6.72
CA GLY A 594 0.36 35.45 6.21
C GLY A 594 -0.33 35.47 4.82
N GLY A 595 -0.31 36.60 4.11
CA GLY A 595 -0.62 36.64 2.68
C GLY A 595 0.50 36.01 1.83
N ALA A 596 0.25 35.84 0.53
CA ALA A 596 1.17 35.17 -0.38
C ALA A 596 2.57 35.84 -0.38
N ARG A 597 2.63 37.18 -0.40
CA ARG A 597 3.89 37.95 -0.34
C ARG A 597 4.73 37.60 0.88
N ALA A 598 4.10 37.44 2.04
CA ALA A 598 4.78 37.12 3.29
C ALA A 598 5.30 35.68 3.35
N LEU A 599 4.71 34.74 2.60
CA LEU A 599 5.17 33.36 2.54
C LEU A 599 6.23 33.15 1.46
N ILE A 600 6.10 33.82 0.32
CA ILE A 600 7.07 33.77 -0.79
C ILE A 600 8.41 34.39 -0.37
N SER A 601 8.38 35.42 0.48
CA SER A 601 9.59 36.06 1.01
C SER A 601 10.33 35.22 2.06
N LYS A 602 9.80 34.08 2.50
CA LYS A 602 10.48 33.23 3.49
C LYS A 602 11.62 32.43 2.84
N PRO A 603 12.74 32.20 3.54
CA PRO A 603 13.90 31.48 2.98
C PRO A 603 13.60 30.00 2.65
N ASN A 604 12.56 29.43 3.25
CA ASN A 604 12.11 28.06 2.98
C ASN A 604 11.03 27.96 1.90
N PHE A 605 10.73 29.05 1.18
CA PHE A 605 9.89 29.00 -0.01
C PHE A 605 10.52 28.05 -1.06
N HIS A 606 9.70 27.21 -1.68
CA HIS A 606 10.16 26.34 -2.77
C HIS A 606 9.54 26.73 -4.11
N SER A 607 8.21 26.79 -4.16
CA SER A 607 7.49 27.14 -5.38
C SER A 607 6.07 27.62 -5.05
N ALA A 608 5.43 28.30 -6.01
CA ALA A 608 4.03 28.67 -5.94
C ALA A 608 3.29 28.12 -7.17
N LEU A 609 1.97 27.96 -7.05
CA LEU A 609 1.05 27.69 -8.13
C LEU A 609 -0.16 28.61 -7.95
N ILE A 610 -0.52 29.35 -8.99
CA ILE A 610 -1.67 30.27 -8.98
C ILE A 610 -2.80 29.59 -9.73
N ILE A 611 -3.97 29.54 -9.11
CA ILE A 611 -5.21 28.96 -9.62
C ILE A 611 -6.31 29.97 -9.32
N ASP A 612 -6.68 30.74 -10.35
CA ASP A 612 -7.60 31.87 -10.23
C ASP A 612 -7.16 32.85 -9.12
N ASP A 613 -7.95 32.98 -8.06
CA ASP A 613 -7.74 33.81 -6.86
C ASP A 613 -7.02 33.06 -5.72
N LEU A 614 -6.68 31.78 -5.91
CA LEU A 614 -5.99 30.94 -4.93
C LEU A 614 -4.51 30.77 -5.30
N VAL A 615 -3.63 30.97 -4.33
CA VAL A 615 -2.20 30.67 -4.43
C VAL A 615 -1.86 29.49 -3.53
N ILE A 616 -1.40 28.40 -4.15
CA ILE A 616 -0.86 27.22 -3.48
C ILE A 616 0.65 27.42 -3.34
N ILE A 617 1.12 27.57 -2.11
CA ILE A 617 2.53 27.80 -1.81
C ILE A 617 3.13 26.53 -1.22
N GLU A 618 4.18 26.04 -1.87
CA GLU A 618 4.99 24.93 -1.39
C GLU A 618 6.23 25.46 -0.66
N MET A 619 6.43 24.97 0.56
CA MET A 619 7.54 25.32 1.42
C MET A 619 8.33 24.08 1.84
N LYS A 620 9.65 24.22 1.94
CA LYS A 620 10.54 23.24 2.55
C LYS A 620 10.36 23.27 4.08
N ARG A 621 10.54 22.12 4.72
CA ARG A 621 10.61 22.04 6.18
C ARG A 621 11.97 22.55 6.67
N LEU A 622 11.96 23.49 7.61
CA LEU A 622 13.17 23.99 8.26
C LEU A 622 13.67 23.02 9.34
N SER A 623 12.73 22.41 10.07
CA SER A 623 13.00 21.40 11.09
C SER A 623 12.21 20.12 10.78
N ILE A 624 12.85 18.98 11.03
CA ILE A 624 12.27 17.65 10.82
C ILE A 624 12.56 16.86 12.09
N LEU A 625 11.49 16.44 12.78
CA LEU A 625 11.56 15.56 13.92
C LEU A 625 11.72 14.10 13.46
N PHE A 626 12.75 13.41 13.95
CA PHE A 626 12.99 12.00 13.67
C PHE A 626 12.47 11.14 14.81
N ASN A 627 11.19 10.79 14.75
CA ASN A 627 10.49 10.02 15.80
C ASN A 627 9.99 8.66 15.32
N LYS A 628 10.75 8.01 14.42
CA LYS A 628 10.43 6.70 13.85
C LYS A 628 11.51 5.69 14.24
N PRO A 629 11.15 4.45 14.56
CA PRO A 629 12.12 3.40 14.89
C PRO A 629 12.73 2.82 13.60
N ILE A 630 13.50 3.64 12.88
CA ILE A 630 14.04 3.28 11.55
C ILE A 630 14.96 2.05 11.58
N TYR A 631 15.58 1.78 12.73
CA TYR A 631 16.41 0.59 12.97
C TYR A 631 15.63 -0.70 12.76
N GLY A 632 14.35 -0.75 13.17
CA GLY A 632 13.51 -1.94 13.02
C GLY A 632 13.27 -2.23 11.55
N GLY A 633 12.93 -1.18 10.79
CA GLY A 633 12.76 -1.28 9.34
C GLY A 633 14.06 -1.66 8.60
N PHE A 634 15.20 -1.12 9.03
CA PHE A 634 16.52 -1.51 8.51
C PHE A 634 16.79 -3.01 8.74
N CYS A 635 16.65 -3.50 9.97
CA CYS A 635 16.89 -4.90 10.32
C CYS A 635 15.94 -5.85 9.59
N ILE A 636 14.65 -5.51 9.46
CA ILE A 636 13.67 -6.30 8.70
C ILE A 636 14.12 -6.43 7.24
N LEU A 637 14.54 -5.33 6.61
CA LEU A 637 15.00 -5.35 5.22
C LEU A 637 16.26 -6.21 5.05
N ASP A 638 17.19 -6.19 5.99
CA ASP A 638 18.39 -7.02 5.89
C ASP A 638 18.07 -8.49 6.16
N ILE A 639 17.44 -8.81 7.29
CA ILE A 639 17.04 -10.19 7.64
C ILE A 639 16.20 -10.81 6.52
N SER A 640 15.30 -10.05 5.87
CA SER A 640 14.51 -10.60 4.76
C SER A 640 15.36 -11.10 3.58
N LYS A 641 16.52 -10.49 3.31
CA LYS A 641 17.39 -10.94 2.21
C LYS A 641 18.03 -12.30 2.51
N THR A 642 18.24 -12.64 3.79
CA THR A 642 18.91 -13.88 4.14
C THR A 642 18.14 -15.10 3.69
N VAL A 643 16.80 -15.03 3.67
CA VAL A 643 15.92 -16.14 3.26
C VAL A 643 16.17 -16.55 1.80
N ILE A 644 16.23 -15.58 0.88
CA ILE A 644 16.45 -15.86 -0.55
C ILE A 644 17.87 -16.37 -0.79
N TYR A 645 18.86 -15.75 -0.15
CA TYR A 645 20.26 -16.19 -0.27
C TYR A 645 20.46 -17.59 0.32
N ASP A 646 19.81 -17.90 1.43
CA ASP A 646 19.89 -19.21 2.06
C ASP A 646 19.23 -20.28 1.18
N PHE A 647 18.03 -20.00 0.67
CA PHE A 647 17.36 -20.90 -0.27
C PHE A 647 18.19 -21.17 -1.51
N TYR A 648 18.75 -20.14 -2.13
CA TYR A 648 19.50 -20.33 -3.37
C TYR A 648 20.88 -20.94 -3.12
N TYR A 649 21.73 -20.32 -2.29
CA TYR A 649 23.12 -20.75 -2.13
C TYR A 649 23.27 -21.94 -1.18
N ASN A 650 22.55 -21.94 -0.05
CA ASN A 650 22.75 -22.97 0.97
C ASN A 650 21.89 -24.22 0.78
N TYR A 651 20.83 -24.14 -0.01
CA TYR A 651 19.94 -25.27 -0.28
C TYR A 651 19.98 -25.70 -1.76
N ILE A 652 19.42 -24.91 -2.68
CA ILE A 652 19.29 -25.28 -4.10
C ILE A 652 20.65 -25.51 -4.77
N LYS A 653 21.61 -24.59 -4.63
CA LYS A 653 22.94 -24.72 -5.24
C LYS A 653 23.73 -25.89 -4.67
N LYS A 654 23.56 -26.27 -3.40
CA LYS A 654 24.23 -27.46 -2.85
C LYS A 654 23.69 -28.76 -3.45
N ILE A 655 22.39 -28.79 -3.78
CA ILE A 655 21.72 -29.96 -4.34
C ILE A 655 22.01 -30.10 -5.84
N PHE A 656 21.85 -29.02 -6.61
CA PHE A 656 21.96 -29.06 -8.07
C PHE A 656 23.31 -28.58 -8.61
N GLN A 657 24.17 -27.97 -7.79
CA GLN A 657 25.50 -27.50 -8.19
C GLN A 657 25.44 -26.57 -9.43
N ASP A 658 26.14 -26.93 -10.50
CA ASP A 658 26.16 -26.17 -11.75
C ASP A 658 24.91 -26.39 -12.61
N LYS A 659 24.05 -27.35 -12.25
CA LYS A 659 22.77 -27.65 -12.94
C LYS A 659 21.62 -26.74 -12.53
N VAL A 660 21.92 -25.51 -12.12
CA VAL A 660 20.89 -24.51 -11.81
C VAL A 660 21.36 -23.09 -12.13
N GLU A 661 20.52 -22.36 -12.83
CA GLU A 661 20.69 -20.95 -13.19
C GLU A 661 19.60 -20.13 -12.50
N PHE A 662 20.00 -18.96 -11.96
CA PHE A 662 19.03 -18.05 -11.35
C PHE A 662 18.56 -17.05 -12.41
N VAL A 663 17.33 -17.20 -12.89
CA VAL A 663 16.82 -16.48 -14.07
C VAL A 663 16.38 -15.06 -13.73
N TYR A 664 15.55 -14.90 -12.70
CA TYR A 664 14.91 -13.62 -12.38
C TYR A 664 14.52 -13.51 -10.91
N MET A 665 14.59 -12.29 -10.34
CA MET A 665 14.14 -11.98 -8.98
C MET A 665 13.28 -10.72 -8.91
N ASP A 666 12.22 -10.76 -8.11
CA ASP A 666 11.60 -9.55 -7.56
C ASP A 666 11.28 -9.71 -6.06
N THR A 667 12.19 -9.22 -5.22
CA THR A 667 12.07 -9.14 -3.75
C THR A 667 11.98 -10.49 -3.05
N ASP A 668 10.81 -11.12 -3.10
CA ASP A 668 10.44 -12.36 -2.41
C ASP A 668 10.27 -13.54 -3.36
N SER A 669 10.40 -13.30 -4.67
CA SER A 669 10.23 -14.33 -5.69
C SER A 669 11.49 -14.58 -6.51
N ALA A 670 11.67 -15.83 -6.93
CA ALA A 670 12.80 -16.35 -7.67
C ALA A 670 12.32 -17.27 -8.80
N ILE A 671 12.74 -17.00 -10.03
CA ILE A 671 12.59 -17.91 -11.15
C ILE A 671 13.92 -18.61 -11.36
N LEU A 672 13.91 -19.94 -11.35
CA LEU A 672 15.09 -20.79 -11.51
C LEU A 672 14.94 -21.67 -12.74
N HIS A 673 16.04 -21.91 -13.44
CA HIS A 673 16.15 -22.90 -14.50
C HIS A 673 16.99 -24.06 -13.96
N ILE A 674 16.37 -25.23 -13.79
CA ILE A 674 16.96 -26.38 -13.09
C ILE A 674 17.06 -27.55 -14.07
N PHE A 675 18.25 -28.12 -14.20
CA PHE A 675 18.52 -29.29 -15.02
C PHE A 675 18.53 -30.54 -14.15
N THR A 676 17.53 -31.40 -14.29
CA THR A 676 17.33 -32.58 -13.44
C THR A 676 16.41 -33.56 -14.15
N PRO A 677 16.48 -34.89 -13.93
CA PRO A 677 15.53 -35.81 -14.52
C PRO A 677 14.07 -35.57 -14.09
N ASP A 678 13.85 -35.05 -12.87
CA ASP A 678 12.50 -34.77 -12.36
C ASP A 678 12.50 -33.78 -11.19
N ILE A 679 12.03 -32.55 -11.43
CA ILE A 679 11.89 -31.56 -10.36
C ILE A 679 10.71 -31.86 -9.43
N TYR A 680 9.65 -32.47 -9.94
CA TYR A 680 8.43 -32.73 -9.16
C TYR A 680 8.64 -33.92 -8.22
N GLU A 681 9.43 -34.91 -8.62
CA GLU A 681 9.88 -35.96 -7.71
C GLU A 681 10.72 -35.39 -6.57
N PHE A 682 11.62 -34.46 -6.87
CA PHE A 682 12.42 -33.75 -5.85
C PHE A 682 11.51 -32.99 -4.87
N ILE A 683 10.58 -32.18 -5.36
CA ILE A 683 9.62 -31.44 -4.51
C ILE A 683 8.76 -32.40 -3.67
N ARG A 684 8.36 -33.54 -4.24
CA ARG A 684 7.60 -34.56 -3.51
C ARG A 684 8.40 -35.14 -2.34
N LYS A 685 9.69 -35.44 -2.53
CA LYS A 685 10.58 -35.97 -1.49
C LYS A 685 10.86 -34.93 -0.42
N GLU A 686 11.12 -33.69 -0.84
CA GLU A 686 11.44 -32.55 0.03
C GLU A 686 10.21 -31.72 0.42
N CYS A 687 9.01 -32.31 0.42
CA CYS A 687 7.75 -31.58 0.56
C CYS A 687 7.63 -30.78 1.88
N ASP A 688 8.40 -31.14 2.91
CA ASP A 688 8.44 -30.40 4.17
C ASP A 688 9.13 -29.03 4.05
N ASN A 689 9.97 -28.84 3.02
CA ASN A 689 10.71 -27.60 2.74
C ASN A 689 9.97 -26.66 1.77
N PHE A 690 8.83 -27.08 1.22
CA PHE A 690 8.03 -26.32 0.27
C PHE A 690 6.58 -26.16 0.72
N ASP A 691 5.92 -25.07 0.33
CA ASP A 691 4.47 -24.94 0.43
C ASP A 691 3.85 -25.44 -0.87
N THR A 692 3.24 -26.62 -0.75
CA THR A 692 2.52 -27.34 -1.80
C THR A 692 1.01 -27.31 -1.57
N SER A 693 0.52 -26.51 -0.62
CA SER A 693 -0.88 -26.51 -0.21
C SER A 693 -1.86 -26.07 -1.29
N ASP A 694 -1.38 -25.31 -2.28
CA ASP A 694 -2.18 -24.82 -3.41
C ASP A 694 -2.09 -25.76 -4.64
N TYR A 695 -1.40 -26.91 -4.54
CA TYR A 695 -1.43 -27.95 -5.59
C TYR A 695 -2.81 -28.63 -5.65
N PRO A 696 -3.27 -29.09 -6.83
CA PRO A 696 -4.44 -29.97 -6.92
C PRO A 696 -4.26 -31.24 -6.07
N ILE A 697 -5.33 -31.71 -5.43
CA ILE A 697 -5.31 -32.92 -4.57
C ILE A 697 -4.88 -34.15 -5.39
N ASP A 698 -5.36 -34.22 -6.62
CA ASP A 698 -5.13 -35.26 -7.62
C ASP A 698 -4.06 -34.86 -8.64
N ASN A 699 -3.08 -34.04 -8.24
CA ASN A 699 -2.01 -33.65 -9.15
C ASN A 699 -1.25 -34.88 -9.69
N ARG A 700 -0.91 -34.85 -10.99
CA ARG A 700 -0.26 -35.96 -11.70
C ARG A 700 1.10 -36.41 -11.14
N TYR A 701 1.70 -35.61 -10.25
CA TYR A 701 2.98 -35.90 -9.62
C TYR A 701 2.84 -36.58 -8.24
N ASN A 702 1.61 -36.72 -7.72
CA ASN A 702 1.32 -37.23 -6.39
C ASN A 702 2.06 -36.47 -5.27
N ILE A 703 2.17 -35.14 -5.40
CA ILE A 703 2.75 -34.27 -4.37
C ILE A 703 1.69 -34.04 -3.27
N PRO A 704 2.01 -34.31 -1.98
CA PRO A 704 1.08 -34.06 -0.89
C PRO A 704 0.95 -32.54 -0.61
N GLN A 705 -0.24 -32.10 -0.20
CA GLN A 705 -0.49 -30.71 0.22
C GLN A 705 0.05 -30.45 1.65
N LYS A 706 1.07 -29.61 1.80
CA LYS A 706 1.70 -29.24 3.09
C LYS A 706 1.95 -27.73 3.20
N ASN A 707 2.23 -27.27 4.43
CA ASN A 707 2.81 -25.96 4.74
C ASN A 707 1.99 -24.71 4.35
N LYS A 708 0.65 -24.83 4.32
CA LYS A 708 -0.26 -23.76 3.90
C LYS A 708 0.02 -22.41 4.58
N LYS A 709 0.57 -21.47 3.81
CA LYS A 709 0.87 -20.08 4.21
C LYS A 709 1.83 -19.95 5.40
N VAL A 710 2.65 -20.97 5.67
CA VAL A 710 3.67 -20.89 6.73
C VAL A 710 4.72 -19.85 6.34
N PRO A 711 4.97 -18.80 7.16
CA PRO A 711 5.91 -17.74 6.82
C PRO A 711 7.35 -18.25 6.61
N GLY A 712 8.03 -17.75 5.58
CA GLY A 712 9.43 -18.08 5.27
C GLY A 712 9.62 -19.28 4.35
N ILE A 713 8.57 -20.09 4.11
CA ILE A 713 8.63 -21.25 3.21
C ILE A 713 8.41 -20.83 1.75
N MET A 714 9.13 -21.47 0.83
CA MET A 714 8.99 -21.27 -0.62
C MET A 714 7.78 -22.03 -1.15
N LYS A 715 6.88 -21.34 -1.85
CA LYS A 715 5.79 -21.96 -2.62
C LYS A 715 6.12 -21.92 -4.10
N ASP A 716 5.62 -22.90 -4.85
CA ASP A 716 5.60 -22.85 -6.30
C ASP A 716 4.38 -22.05 -6.78
N GLU A 717 4.61 -20.87 -7.35
CA GLU A 717 3.59 -19.93 -7.80
C GLU A 717 2.82 -20.45 -9.03
N CYS A 718 3.33 -21.47 -9.72
CA CYS A 718 2.65 -22.13 -10.83
C CYS A 718 1.74 -23.28 -10.37
N ASN A 719 1.75 -23.66 -9.08
CA ASN A 719 0.93 -24.73 -8.50
C ASN A 719 1.02 -26.06 -9.29
N GLY A 720 2.23 -26.44 -9.70
CA GLY A 720 2.51 -27.66 -10.48
C GLY A 720 2.25 -27.55 -11.99
N LYS A 721 1.75 -26.40 -12.48
CA LYS A 721 1.62 -26.14 -13.92
C LYS A 721 2.98 -25.84 -14.54
N ILE A 722 3.24 -26.32 -15.75
CA ILE A 722 4.55 -26.17 -16.38
C ILE A 722 4.72 -24.74 -16.92
N MET A 723 5.75 -24.04 -16.48
CA MET A 723 6.25 -22.87 -17.19
C MET A 723 7.14 -23.32 -18.36
N LYS A 724 6.73 -23.04 -19.59
CA LYS A 724 7.43 -23.49 -20.80
C LYS A 724 8.54 -22.55 -21.23
N GLU A 725 8.26 -21.25 -21.19
CA GLU A 725 9.14 -20.23 -21.75
C GLU A 725 9.04 -18.94 -20.95
N PHE A 726 10.18 -18.33 -20.69
CA PHE A 726 10.31 -17.06 -19.98
C PHE A 726 11.08 -16.05 -20.82
N ILE A 727 10.57 -14.82 -20.87
CA ILE A 727 11.23 -13.65 -21.46
C ILE A 727 11.33 -12.54 -20.41
N GLY A 728 12.55 -12.11 -20.12
CA GLY A 728 12.86 -11.02 -19.19
C GLY A 728 13.57 -9.87 -19.89
N LEU A 729 12.97 -8.68 -19.84
CA LEU A 729 13.60 -7.49 -20.43
C LEU A 729 14.48 -6.76 -19.44
N ARG A 730 13.97 -6.58 -18.21
CA ARG A 730 14.62 -5.90 -17.08
C ARG A 730 13.81 -6.12 -15.81
N SER A 731 14.30 -5.61 -14.69
CA SER A 731 13.55 -5.55 -13.42
C SER A 731 12.11 -5.04 -13.63
N LYS A 732 11.13 -5.89 -13.28
CA LYS A 732 9.67 -5.66 -13.34
C LYS A 732 9.11 -5.47 -14.76
N ALA A 733 9.79 -6.01 -15.77
CA ALA A 733 9.31 -6.12 -17.15
C ALA A 733 9.66 -7.50 -17.72
N TYR A 734 8.70 -8.43 -17.69
CA TYR A 734 8.88 -9.82 -18.09
C TYR A 734 7.57 -10.48 -18.50
N SER A 735 7.66 -11.61 -19.19
CA SER A 735 6.55 -12.39 -19.69
C SER A 735 6.89 -13.88 -19.66
N PHE A 736 5.92 -14.75 -19.42
CA PHE A 736 6.12 -16.20 -19.43
C PHE A 736 4.84 -16.95 -19.83
N LEU A 737 5.02 -18.16 -20.33
CA LEU A 737 3.96 -19.06 -20.79
C LEU A 737 3.83 -20.25 -19.83
N VAL A 738 2.59 -20.55 -19.43
CA VAL A 738 2.28 -21.68 -18.53
C VAL A 738 1.28 -22.62 -19.21
N GLU A 739 1.54 -23.93 -19.22
CA GLU A 739 0.57 -24.92 -19.69
C GLU A 739 -0.69 -24.89 -18.82
N ASN A 740 -1.83 -24.79 -19.48
CA ASN A 740 -3.12 -24.73 -18.82
C ASN A 740 -4.21 -25.29 -19.75
N GLU A 741 -4.69 -26.49 -19.45
CA GLU A 741 -5.72 -27.20 -20.23
C GLU A 741 -7.07 -26.48 -20.29
N SER A 742 -7.27 -25.44 -19.46
CA SER A 742 -8.53 -24.70 -19.33
C SER A 742 -8.62 -23.44 -20.22
N CYS A 743 -7.73 -23.24 -21.19
CA CYS A 743 -7.74 -22.06 -22.08
C CYS A 743 -7.55 -22.43 -23.54
N ASP A 744 -8.08 -21.59 -24.44
CA ASP A 744 -7.90 -21.72 -25.89
C ASP A 744 -6.40 -21.82 -26.20
N ASN A 745 -5.98 -22.94 -26.80
CA ASN A 745 -4.58 -23.35 -27.09
C ASN A 745 -3.76 -23.96 -25.94
N ASN A 746 -4.36 -24.35 -24.82
CA ASN A 746 -3.69 -25.02 -23.69
C ASN A 746 -2.52 -24.24 -23.04
N VAL A 747 -2.40 -22.93 -23.29
CA VAL A 747 -1.30 -22.11 -22.76
C VAL A 747 -1.81 -20.76 -22.24
N LYS A 748 -1.46 -20.43 -20.99
CA LYS A 748 -1.78 -19.17 -20.33
C LYS A 748 -0.58 -18.22 -20.36
N LEU A 749 -0.81 -17.02 -20.89
CA LEU A 749 0.17 -15.93 -20.92
C LEU A 749 0.16 -15.12 -19.63
N HIS A 750 1.33 -15.00 -18.99
CA HIS A 750 1.57 -14.10 -17.88
C HIS A 750 2.51 -12.98 -18.31
N LYS A 751 2.09 -11.72 -18.18
CA LYS A 751 2.88 -10.55 -18.61
C LYS A 751 2.89 -9.44 -17.57
N LYS A 752 4.06 -8.81 -17.38
CA LYS A 752 4.30 -7.72 -16.43
C LYS A 752 5.13 -6.63 -17.11
N ALA A 753 4.68 -5.39 -17.06
CA ALA A 753 5.48 -4.22 -17.44
C ALA A 753 5.17 -3.05 -16.48
N LYS A 754 6.11 -2.72 -15.60
CA LYS A 754 5.90 -1.69 -14.58
C LYS A 754 5.54 -0.33 -15.20
N GLY A 755 4.39 0.18 -14.79
CA GLY A 755 3.90 1.51 -15.18
C GLY A 755 3.14 1.55 -16.50
N VAL A 756 2.91 0.41 -17.17
CA VAL A 756 2.00 0.32 -18.32
C VAL A 756 0.59 0.01 -17.81
N LYS A 757 -0.43 0.70 -18.35
CA LYS A 757 -1.83 0.48 -17.96
C LYS A 757 -2.36 -0.88 -18.41
N LYS A 758 -3.36 -1.40 -17.69
CA LYS A 758 -4.01 -2.70 -17.98
C LYS A 758 -4.63 -2.74 -19.38
N SER A 759 -5.28 -1.66 -19.82
CA SER A 759 -5.84 -1.54 -21.19
C SER A 759 -4.75 -1.70 -22.25
N SER A 760 -3.67 -0.92 -22.16
CA SER A 760 -2.52 -1.03 -23.06
C SER A 760 -1.81 -2.39 -22.99
N MET A 761 -1.82 -3.04 -21.83
CA MET A 761 -1.28 -4.40 -21.69
C MET A 761 -2.09 -5.44 -22.47
N LYS A 762 -3.39 -5.22 -22.75
CA LYS A 762 -4.22 -6.18 -23.52
C LYS A 762 -3.63 -6.40 -24.93
N THR A 763 -3.12 -5.35 -25.56
CA THR A 763 -2.56 -5.38 -26.93
C THR A 763 -1.10 -5.84 -27.01
N ILE A 764 -0.42 -5.99 -25.87
CA ILE A 764 0.96 -6.47 -25.82
C ILE A 764 0.97 -8.00 -25.81
N THR A 765 1.64 -8.63 -26.77
CA THR A 765 1.72 -10.08 -26.91
C THR A 765 2.97 -10.66 -26.24
N PHE A 766 3.10 -11.99 -26.19
CA PHE A 766 4.36 -12.63 -25.79
C PHE A 766 5.48 -12.33 -26.80
N GLU A 767 5.14 -12.36 -28.10
CA GLU A 767 6.05 -12.08 -29.20
C GLU A 767 6.62 -10.65 -29.15
N ASP A 768 5.84 -9.68 -28.68
CA ASP A 768 6.32 -8.32 -28.44
C ASP A 768 7.52 -8.29 -27.46
N TYR A 769 7.51 -9.14 -26.42
CA TYR A 769 8.66 -9.26 -25.50
C TYR A 769 9.83 -9.97 -26.17
N LYS A 770 9.57 -11.05 -26.89
CA LYS A 770 10.59 -11.83 -27.60
C LYS A 770 11.32 -10.99 -28.64
N ASN A 771 10.57 -10.27 -29.48
CA ASN A 771 11.09 -9.30 -30.44
C ASN A 771 11.93 -8.20 -29.78
N CYS A 772 11.59 -7.76 -28.56
CA CYS A 772 12.43 -6.82 -27.83
C CYS A 772 13.78 -7.42 -27.44
N VAL A 773 13.85 -8.70 -27.06
CA VAL A 773 15.12 -9.38 -26.73
C VAL A 773 15.93 -9.66 -27.98
N GLU A 774 15.31 -10.23 -29.01
CA GLU A 774 16.01 -10.72 -30.22
C GLU A 774 16.42 -9.60 -31.18
N ASN A 775 15.55 -8.59 -31.37
CA ASN A 775 15.75 -7.54 -32.38
C ASN A 775 15.99 -6.15 -31.77
N HIS A 776 16.27 -6.09 -30.48
CA HIS A 776 16.53 -4.84 -29.73
C HIS A 776 15.40 -3.79 -29.87
N ALA A 777 14.17 -4.25 -30.07
CA ALA A 777 13.03 -3.39 -30.37
C ALA A 777 12.61 -2.49 -29.18
N LYS A 778 11.95 -1.38 -29.51
CA LYS A 778 11.27 -0.50 -28.55
C LYS A 778 9.80 -0.39 -28.93
N ILE A 779 8.92 -0.82 -28.03
CA ILE A 779 7.49 -0.89 -28.29
C ILE A 779 6.78 0.19 -27.49
N SER A 780 6.13 1.11 -28.20
CA SER A 780 5.29 2.15 -27.60
C SER A 780 3.81 1.80 -27.72
N ARG A 781 3.02 2.20 -26.72
CA ARG A 781 1.55 2.09 -26.71
C ARG A 781 0.94 3.40 -26.24
N LYS A 782 -0.21 3.73 -26.81
CA LYS A 782 -1.07 4.80 -26.29
C LYS A 782 -1.77 4.31 -25.03
N GLN A 783 -1.96 5.20 -24.08
CA GLN A 783 -2.72 4.95 -22.86
C GLN A 783 -3.50 6.20 -22.46
N ASN A 784 -4.78 6.01 -22.12
CA ASN A 784 -5.64 7.06 -21.61
C ASN A 784 -5.53 7.12 -20.08
N LEU A 785 -5.37 8.31 -19.50
CA LEU A 785 -5.11 8.56 -18.08
C LEU A 785 -6.04 9.66 -17.60
N ILE A 786 -6.55 9.54 -16.37
CA ILE A 786 -7.10 10.69 -15.66
C ILE A 786 -5.93 11.41 -15.00
N ARG A 787 -5.82 12.73 -15.22
CA ARG A 787 -4.75 13.56 -14.65
C ARG A 787 -5.27 14.95 -14.35
N SER A 788 -4.80 15.52 -13.24
CA SER A 788 -5.01 16.92 -12.91
C SER A 788 -3.91 17.82 -13.45
N GLU A 789 -4.30 19.02 -13.86
CA GLU A 789 -3.42 20.13 -14.19
C GLU A 789 -4.02 21.42 -13.63
N LYS A 790 -3.32 22.05 -12.68
CA LYS A 790 -3.82 23.22 -11.94
C LYS A 790 -5.15 22.95 -11.25
N HIS A 791 -5.30 21.78 -10.63
CA HIS A 791 -6.54 21.28 -10.02
C HIS A 791 -7.75 21.21 -10.95
N GLN A 792 -7.54 21.25 -12.27
CA GLN A 792 -8.56 20.87 -13.25
C GLN A 792 -8.29 19.44 -13.71
N VAL A 793 -9.33 18.61 -13.70
CA VAL A 793 -9.21 17.18 -13.98
C VAL A 793 -9.56 16.89 -15.44
N TYR A 794 -8.70 16.12 -16.10
CA TYR A 794 -8.85 15.76 -17.50
C TYR A 794 -8.61 14.28 -17.73
N THR A 795 -9.27 13.75 -18.76
CA THR A 795 -8.84 12.52 -19.43
C THR A 795 -7.88 12.90 -20.56
N ILE A 796 -6.69 12.30 -20.54
CA ILE A 796 -5.58 12.56 -21.47
C ILE A 796 -5.10 11.27 -22.13
N THR A 797 -4.74 11.31 -23.41
CA THR A 797 -4.00 10.25 -24.08
C THR A 797 -2.52 10.57 -24.07
N THR A 798 -1.68 9.61 -23.68
CA THR A 798 -0.21 9.73 -23.74
C THR A 798 0.40 8.53 -24.44
N GLU A 799 1.47 8.76 -25.21
CA GLU A 799 2.28 7.67 -25.75
C GLU A 799 3.37 7.29 -24.74
N LYS A 800 3.47 6.00 -24.42
CA LYS A 800 4.46 5.47 -23.48
C LYS A 800 5.23 4.32 -24.09
N ILE A 801 6.56 4.33 -23.91
CA ILE A 801 7.40 3.17 -24.16
C ILE A 801 6.98 2.08 -23.16
N ALA A 802 6.32 1.05 -23.66
CA ALA A 802 5.81 -0.06 -22.88
C ALA A 802 6.90 -1.11 -22.64
N LEU A 803 7.62 -1.49 -23.69
CA LEU A 803 8.71 -2.47 -23.67
C LEU A 803 9.96 -1.90 -24.34
N SER A 804 11.12 -2.32 -23.88
CA SER A 804 12.42 -1.91 -24.41
C SER A 804 13.48 -2.94 -24.05
N TRP A 805 14.42 -3.14 -24.97
CA TRP A 805 15.63 -3.95 -24.73
C TRP A 805 16.56 -3.40 -23.63
N ASP A 806 16.51 -2.09 -23.35
CA ASP A 806 17.47 -1.44 -22.44
C ASP A 806 17.24 -1.87 -20.96
N ASP A 807 18.29 -2.43 -20.34
CA ASP A 807 18.46 -2.58 -18.88
C ASP A 807 19.80 -1.97 -18.47
N ASP A 808 19.80 -1.17 -17.41
CA ASP A 808 21.01 -0.55 -16.88
C ASP A 808 21.38 -1.11 -15.51
N LYS A 809 20.56 -1.98 -14.91
CA LYS A 809 20.91 -2.59 -13.62
C LYS A 809 22.01 -3.64 -13.71
N ARG A 810 22.16 -4.26 -14.88
CA ARG A 810 23.15 -5.29 -15.21
C ARG A 810 23.72 -4.98 -16.59
N GLU A 811 24.85 -5.58 -16.90
CA GLU A 811 25.50 -5.46 -18.19
C GLU A 811 24.84 -6.41 -19.20
N LEU A 812 24.34 -5.84 -20.29
CA LEU A 812 23.78 -6.58 -21.41
C LEU A 812 24.92 -7.12 -22.27
N ILE A 813 24.89 -8.41 -22.58
CA ILE A 813 25.86 -9.04 -23.46
C ILE A 813 25.18 -9.27 -24.82
N GLU A 814 25.77 -8.70 -25.88
CA GLU A 814 25.20 -8.78 -27.22
C GLU A 814 25.13 -10.24 -27.70
N ASN A 815 24.03 -10.60 -28.36
CA ASN A 815 23.76 -11.96 -28.85
C ASN A 815 23.75 -13.05 -27.76
N LYS A 816 23.60 -12.68 -26.47
CA LYS A 816 23.45 -13.63 -25.37
C LYS A 816 22.12 -13.42 -24.66
N ASN A 817 21.55 -14.53 -24.20
CA ASN A 817 20.30 -14.54 -23.44
C ASN A 817 20.52 -14.33 -21.93
N TYR A 818 21.73 -13.99 -21.49
CA TYR A 818 22.05 -13.71 -20.09
C TYR A 818 22.72 -12.34 -19.94
N THR A 819 22.75 -11.84 -18.71
CA THR A 819 23.35 -10.56 -18.34
C THR A 819 24.38 -10.78 -17.24
N LEU A 820 25.44 -9.99 -17.26
CA LEU A 820 26.47 -10.04 -16.23
C LEU A 820 26.27 -8.91 -15.21
N PRO A 821 26.59 -9.13 -13.93
CA PRO A 821 26.56 -8.07 -12.94
C PRO A 821 27.73 -7.10 -13.17
N TRP A 822 27.52 -5.84 -12.85
CA TRP A 822 28.61 -4.86 -12.87
C TRP A 822 29.74 -5.29 -11.94
N GLY A 823 30.99 -5.21 -12.42
CA GLY A 823 32.18 -5.68 -11.69
C GLY A 823 32.59 -7.12 -11.97
N TYR A 824 31.89 -7.83 -12.86
CA TYR A 824 32.33 -9.14 -13.33
C TYR A 824 33.69 -9.02 -14.03
N ALA A 825 34.64 -9.89 -13.63
CA ALA A 825 36.05 -9.75 -13.97
C ALA A 825 36.27 -10.00 -15.46
N GLN A 826 37.09 -9.17 -16.10
CA GLN A 826 37.35 -9.26 -17.54
C GLN A 826 38.04 -10.58 -17.92
N GLU A 827 38.98 -11.04 -17.11
CA GLU A 827 39.69 -12.32 -17.28
C GLU A 827 38.78 -13.56 -17.27
N LEU A 828 37.55 -13.45 -16.75
CA LEU A 828 36.55 -14.51 -16.75
C LEU A 828 35.54 -14.41 -17.92
N ARG A 829 35.71 -13.43 -18.82
CA ARG A 829 34.83 -13.25 -19.99
C ARG A 829 35.35 -13.97 -21.23
N ASP A 830 36.64 -14.23 -21.27
CA ASP A 830 37.35 -14.86 -22.39
C ASP A 830 37.51 -16.39 -22.22
N ILE A 831 36.89 -16.95 -21.16
CA ILE A 831 36.76 -18.38 -20.86
C ILE A 831 35.29 -18.76 -21.04
#